data_AF-A0A8K0A7V3-F1
#
_entry.id   AF-A0A8K0A7V3-F1
#
_cell.length_a   1.000
_cell.length_b   1.000
_cell.length_c   1.000
_cell.angle_alpha   90.00
_cell.angle_beta   90.00
_cell.angle_gamma   90.00
#
_symmetry.space_group_name_H-M   'P 1'
#
loop_
_entity.id
_entity.type
_entity.pdbx_description
1 polymer ?
#
loop_
_entity_poly.entity_id
_entity_poly.type
_entity_poly.pdbx_seq_one_letter_code
_entity_poly.pdbx_strand_id
1 'polypeptide(L)'
;MSYQQRNRSGPTKTGQQGGQQQGYGQDQYGQQQQGQYGKDQYGKDQYGKDQQYGMEMKMGQNQYYGLGQQFIGPYGQTVGYNSPQSLYSGGKFVMSGSLTTDPAWKSLEIYHAEHGNRLNMLRMFREDAQRFDKFSIKMQTQDGDYLFDYSKNLLNEEIFRMLMQLARNRGVEQYRDRMFSGDKINFTEDRAVLHVALRNRSNRPMMVDGVNVMDDVNKVLKQMKEFTESVRNGQWKGYTGKTITDIVNIGIGGSDLGPKMVCEALKPYAKPGLNVHFVSNIDGTHIAERVFKNLNPETTLFMIASKTFTTQETLTNANSAKAWFLEKAKQPQEVAKHFIALSTNAEKVKAFGIDTKNMFVFYDWVGGRYSLWSAIGLSIACYIGFENFEQLLQGAHYMDNHFQNTPLEKNVPVIMAMLGVWYHNFYGAETQAILPYDQYMKRFAAYFQQGDMESNGKYITRHGHRVNYTTGPIVWGEPGTNGQHAFYQLIHQGTRMIPCDFLMPMDTHNPIQQGQHHEILTANFLAQSEALMRGKTREEARRELEQSGYTGEQLERLLPHKVFEGNRPTNTFLFQKLTPFYLGYLIAMYEHKIHVQGVIWDINSYDQWGVELGKQLAKVIQPELKGKQPVNTHDASTNGIMNFFKQHRKQ
;
A
#
# COMPACT_ATOMS: atom_id res chain seq x y z
N MET A 1 17.77 -51.84 25.94
CA MET A 1 19.21 -51.54 26.11
C MET A 1 19.32 -50.05 26.45
N SER A 2 19.07 -49.61 27.68
CA SER A 2 19.98 -49.57 28.85
C SER A 2 21.23 -48.70 28.59
N TYR A 3 21.26 -47.44 29.05
CA TYR A 3 21.74 -46.98 30.39
C TYR A 3 23.27 -46.78 30.48
N GLN A 4 23.71 -45.54 30.79
CA GLN A 4 24.49 -45.14 31.99
C GLN A 4 26.01 -44.92 31.69
N GLN A 5 26.80 -44.05 32.35
CA GLN A 5 26.84 -43.51 33.73
C GLN A 5 27.88 -42.34 33.78
N ARG A 6 27.58 -41.21 34.44
CA ARG A 6 28.11 -40.68 35.74
C ARG A 6 29.55 -40.12 35.84
N ASN A 7 29.57 -38.90 36.40
CA ASN A 7 30.61 -38.15 37.12
C ASN A 7 31.61 -38.96 37.97
N ARG A 8 32.84 -38.44 38.08
CA ARG A 8 33.61 -38.37 39.34
C ARG A 8 34.46 -37.08 39.44
N SER A 9 34.56 -36.65 40.69
CA SER A 9 35.10 -35.45 41.32
C SER A 9 36.59 -35.52 41.69
N GLY A 10 37.24 -34.36 41.91
CA GLY A 10 38.30 -34.21 42.92
C GLY A 10 39.53 -33.36 42.53
N PRO A 11 40.27 -32.79 43.50
CA PRO A 11 40.52 -31.33 43.56
C PRO A 11 42.02 -30.93 43.69
N THR A 12 42.36 -29.64 43.51
CA THR A 12 43.50 -29.00 44.22
C THR A 12 43.50 -27.46 44.22
N LYS A 13 43.41 -26.92 45.44
CA LYS A 13 44.20 -25.85 46.10
C LYS A 13 44.33 -24.41 45.54
N THR A 14 43.98 -23.53 46.46
CA THR A 14 44.20 -22.09 46.69
C THR A 14 45.65 -21.60 46.67
N GLY A 15 45.84 -20.33 46.27
CA GLY A 15 47.01 -19.49 46.58
C GLY A 15 46.71 -18.00 46.39
N GLN A 16 46.79 -17.23 47.47
CA GLN A 16 46.68 -15.76 47.55
C GLN A 16 48.06 -15.07 47.39
N GLN A 17 48.00 -13.72 47.29
CA GLN A 17 49.05 -12.67 47.38
C GLN A 17 49.49 -12.11 46.01
N GLY A 18 49.57 -10.80 45.77
CA GLY A 18 49.29 -9.60 46.57
C GLY A 18 49.82 -8.34 45.86
N GLY A 19 49.31 -7.16 46.27
CA GLY A 19 49.86 -5.80 46.05
C GLY A 19 49.82 -5.23 44.61
N GLN A 20 49.64 -3.94 44.32
CA GLN A 20 49.60 -2.65 45.05
C GLN A 20 48.95 -1.62 44.09
N GLN A 21 48.00 -0.79 44.58
CA GLN A 21 48.04 0.69 44.69
C GLN A 21 48.31 1.48 43.39
N GLN A 22 47.62 2.57 43.00
CA GLN A 22 46.99 3.71 43.68
C GLN A 22 45.80 4.21 42.80
N GLY A 23 44.63 4.66 43.29
CA GLY A 23 44.32 5.88 44.07
C GLY A 23 43.94 7.02 43.10
N TYR A 24 42.90 7.87 43.19
CA TYR A 24 41.89 8.35 44.17
C TYR A 24 40.79 9.06 43.32
N GLY A 25 39.55 9.37 43.74
CA GLY A 25 38.84 9.31 45.01
C GLY A 25 37.35 9.68 44.85
N GLN A 26 36.48 9.01 45.61
CA GLN A 26 35.56 9.51 46.67
C GLN A 26 35.10 10.99 46.61
N ASP A 27 33.86 11.41 46.91
CA ASP A 27 32.85 10.90 47.87
C ASP A 27 31.40 11.36 47.55
N GLN A 28 30.44 10.60 48.08
CA GLN A 28 29.05 10.99 48.33
C GLN A 28 28.88 11.47 49.78
N TYR A 29 27.97 12.43 50.02
CA TYR A 29 27.01 12.58 51.15
C TYR A 29 26.28 13.92 50.83
N GLY A 30 24.95 14.10 50.75
CA GLY A 30 23.84 13.53 51.49
C GLY A 30 23.27 14.61 52.42
N GLN A 31 22.14 15.25 52.10
CA GLN A 31 21.02 15.58 53.02
C GLN A 31 19.95 16.52 52.43
N GLN A 32 18.73 16.27 52.89
CA GLN A 32 17.45 16.90 52.60
C GLN A 32 17.21 18.19 53.41
N GLN A 33 16.36 19.10 52.90
CA GLN A 33 15.26 19.82 53.60
C GLN A 33 14.58 20.76 52.59
N GLN A 34 13.36 20.48 52.13
CA GLN A 34 12.05 20.98 52.62
C GLN A 34 11.86 22.52 52.63
N GLY A 35 11.02 22.98 51.69
CA GLY A 35 9.86 23.85 51.98
C GLY A 35 10.02 25.36 51.82
N GLN A 36 9.23 25.95 50.91
CA GLN A 36 8.23 26.97 51.29
C GLN A 36 7.25 27.27 50.14
N TYR A 37 5.97 27.10 50.46
CA TYR A 37 4.81 27.59 49.74
C TYR A 37 4.63 29.09 50.01
N GLY A 38 4.40 29.88 48.95
CA GLY A 38 3.87 31.25 49.05
C GLY A 38 2.48 31.30 48.45
N LYS A 39 1.45 31.42 49.32
CA LYS A 39 0.13 31.94 49.00
C LYS A 39 0.19 33.45 49.19
N ASP A 40 -0.46 34.21 48.32
CA ASP A 40 -1.17 35.43 48.71
C ASP A 40 -2.45 35.58 47.88
N GLN A 41 -3.55 35.81 48.59
CA GLN A 41 -4.88 36.14 48.13
C GLN A 41 -5.10 37.65 48.33
N TYR A 42 -5.90 38.28 47.47
CA TYR A 42 -7.16 39.01 47.79
C TYR A 42 -7.45 40.12 46.78
N GLY A 43 -8.71 40.17 46.35
CA GLY A 43 -9.27 41.19 45.48
C GLY A 43 -10.64 40.77 44.93
N LYS A 44 -11.62 40.60 45.83
CA LYS A 44 -13.05 40.60 45.48
C LYS A 44 -13.49 42.06 45.38
N ASP A 45 -14.31 42.38 44.38
CA ASP A 45 -15.47 43.27 44.54
C ASP A 45 -16.54 42.95 43.49
N GLN A 46 -17.79 42.93 43.95
CA GLN A 46 -19.03 42.61 43.22
C GLN A 46 -19.91 43.85 43.05
N TYR A 47 -20.87 43.72 42.12
CA TYR A 47 -22.09 44.52 41.84
C TYR A 47 -21.87 45.81 41.02
N GLY A 48 -22.61 46.10 39.95
CA GLY A 48 -23.75 45.45 39.29
C GLY A 48 -24.49 46.46 38.40
N LYS A 49 -25.31 45.93 37.47
CA LYS A 49 -26.45 46.51 36.73
C LYS A 49 -26.28 47.10 35.31
N ASP A 50 -27.05 46.44 34.43
CA ASP A 50 -27.97 46.93 33.40
C ASP A 50 -27.43 47.60 32.12
N GLN A 51 -27.56 46.91 30.98
CA GLN A 51 -28.59 47.24 29.97
C GLN A 51 -28.69 46.18 28.86
N GLN A 52 -29.92 45.76 28.59
CA GLN A 52 -30.36 44.89 27.49
C GLN A 52 -30.34 45.64 26.15
N TYR A 53 -29.99 44.93 25.06
CA TYR A 53 -30.67 45.05 23.77
C TYR A 53 -30.63 43.68 23.08
N GLY A 54 -31.82 43.13 22.80
CA GLY A 54 -31.99 41.89 22.06
C GLY A 54 -32.20 42.14 20.56
N MET A 55 -31.86 41.15 19.74
CA MET A 55 -32.59 40.84 18.51
C MET A 55 -32.41 39.37 18.15
N GLU A 56 -33.50 38.81 17.63
CA GLU A 56 -33.88 37.39 17.57
C GLU A 56 -33.08 36.55 16.54
N MET A 57 -32.78 35.29 16.90
CA MET A 57 -32.47 34.24 15.94
C MET A 57 -33.64 33.24 15.89
N LYS A 58 -34.29 33.14 14.72
CA LYS A 58 -35.29 32.13 14.41
C LYS A 58 -34.61 30.79 14.12
N MET A 59 -34.80 29.80 14.99
CA MET A 59 -34.66 28.38 14.66
C MET A 59 -36.03 27.72 14.74
N GLY A 60 -36.54 27.24 13.60
CA GLY A 60 -37.77 26.45 13.52
C GLY A 60 -37.52 25.03 13.99
N GLN A 61 -38.28 24.62 15.00
CA GLN A 61 -38.47 23.23 15.40
C GLN A 61 -39.39 22.51 14.41
N ASN A 62 -39.20 21.20 14.23
CA ASN A 62 -40.32 20.26 14.21
C ASN A 62 -39.84 18.85 14.53
N GLN A 63 -40.27 18.35 15.69
CA GLN A 63 -40.36 16.94 16.04
C GLN A 63 -41.73 16.41 15.59
N TYR A 64 -41.81 15.18 15.09
CA TYR A 64 -42.98 14.31 15.30
C TYR A 64 -42.57 12.83 15.27
N TYR A 65 -42.92 12.12 16.35
CA TYR A 65 -43.07 10.66 16.43
C TYR A 65 -44.54 10.31 16.14
N GLY A 66 -44.83 9.15 15.53
CA GLY A 66 -46.20 8.60 15.53
C GLY A 66 -46.47 7.44 14.54
N LEU A 67 -46.57 6.25 15.11
CA LEU A 67 -46.92 4.93 14.54
C LEU A 67 -48.17 4.84 13.64
N GLY A 68 -48.07 4.02 12.59
CA GLY A 68 -48.95 2.87 12.29
C GLY A 68 -50.39 3.11 11.80
N GLN A 69 -50.69 2.68 10.57
CA GLN A 69 -52.00 2.10 10.21
C GLN A 69 -51.91 1.19 8.98
N GLN A 70 -52.59 0.04 9.07
CA GLN A 70 -52.79 -0.97 8.04
C GLN A 70 -53.76 -0.48 6.95
N PHE A 71 -53.57 -0.93 5.70
CA PHE A 71 -54.65 -1.05 4.72
C PHE A 71 -54.53 -2.37 3.96
N ILE A 72 -55.62 -3.15 3.98
CA ILE A 72 -55.93 -4.22 3.03
C ILE A 72 -57.07 -3.70 2.15
N GLY A 73 -56.96 -3.88 0.83
CA GLY A 73 -58.05 -3.69 -0.11
C GLY A 73 -57.60 -3.92 -1.56
N PRO A 74 -58.42 -4.58 -2.40
CA PRO A 74 -57.96 -5.54 -3.40
C PRO A 74 -57.81 -4.90 -4.79
N TYR A 75 -56.98 -5.49 -5.66
CA TYR A 75 -57.27 -5.81 -7.07
C TYR A 75 -55.97 -6.36 -7.68
N GLY A 76 -56.03 -7.61 -8.11
CA GLY A 76 -54.93 -8.27 -8.79
C GLY A 76 -54.69 -7.68 -10.17
N GLN A 77 -53.45 -7.32 -10.45
CA GLN A 77 -52.85 -7.47 -11.77
C GLN A 77 -51.42 -7.96 -11.60
N THR A 78 -51.14 -9.06 -12.27
CA THR A 78 -49.82 -9.68 -12.46
C THR A 78 -48.85 -8.66 -13.05
N VAL A 79 -47.82 -8.27 -12.29
CA VAL A 79 -46.70 -7.49 -12.82
C VAL A 79 -45.70 -8.46 -13.43
N GLY A 80 -45.67 -8.51 -14.76
CA GLY A 80 -44.71 -9.29 -15.52
C GLY A 80 -43.28 -8.81 -15.29
N TYR A 81 -42.36 -9.77 -15.18
CA TYR A 81 -40.91 -9.54 -15.29
C TYR A 81 -40.60 -8.93 -16.66
N ASN A 82 -40.46 -7.61 -16.71
CA ASN A 82 -39.77 -6.95 -17.82
C ASN A 82 -38.30 -6.80 -17.43
N SER A 83 -37.46 -7.63 -18.04
CA SER A 83 -36.02 -7.40 -18.13
C SER A 83 -35.74 -5.96 -18.58
N PRO A 84 -34.78 -5.24 -17.99
CA PRO A 84 -34.32 -3.98 -18.56
C PRO A 84 -33.76 -4.30 -19.95
N GLN A 85 -34.45 -3.86 -21.00
CA GLN A 85 -33.95 -3.90 -22.36
C GLN A 85 -32.66 -3.07 -22.41
N SER A 86 -31.54 -3.75 -22.65
CA SER A 86 -30.32 -3.10 -23.09
C SER A 86 -30.62 -2.39 -24.41
N LEU A 87 -30.60 -1.06 -24.40
CA LEU A 87 -30.68 -0.27 -25.62
C LEU A 87 -29.35 -0.40 -26.37
N TYR A 88 -29.26 -1.43 -27.21
CA TYR A 88 -28.24 -1.55 -28.23
C TYR A 88 -28.55 -0.56 -29.36
N SER A 89 -28.04 0.66 -29.25
CA SER A 89 -27.91 1.58 -30.38
C SER A 89 -26.45 2.01 -30.54
N GLY A 90 -25.79 1.51 -31.59
CA GLY A 90 -24.52 2.04 -32.09
C GLY A 90 -23.30 1.88 -31.18
N GLY A 91 -22.84 0.64 -30.96
CA GLY A 91 -21.44 0.34 -30.60
C GLY A 91 -20.88 0.90 -29.29
N LYS A 92 -21.65 1.63 -28.47
CA LYS A 92 -21.24 2.15 -27.16
C LYS A 92 -22.17 1.60 -26.08
N PHE A 93 -21.64 0.73 -25.21
CA PHE A 93 -22.31 0.35 -23.98
C PHE A 93 -22.37 1.59 -23.07
N VAL A 94 -23.57 2.09 -22.82
CA VAL A 94 -23.82 3.17 -21.85
C VAL A 94 -24.25 2.48 -20.57
N MET A 95 -23.46 2.62 -19.50
CA MET A 95 -23.94 2.26 -18.16
C MET A 95 -25.15 3.12 -17.84
N SER A 96 -26.33 2.52 -17.81
CA SER A 96 -27.56 3.23 -17.47
C SER A 96 -27.66 3.36 -15.94
N GLY A 97 -27.35 4.54 -15.40
CA GLY A 97 -27.66 4.93 -14.02
C GLY A 97 -26.48 4.94 -13.03
N SER A 98 -26.66 5.72 -11.96
CA SER A 98 -25.75 5.83 -10.82
C SER A 98 -25.57 4.47 -10.12
N LEU A 99 -24.40 4.22 -9.53
CA LEU A 99 -24.13 3.01 -8.74
C LEU A 99 -25.21 2.77 -7.67
N THR A 100 -25.63 3.82 -6.97
CA THR A 100 -26.62 3.73 -5.89
C THR A 100 -28.06 3.48 -6.36
N THR A 101 -28.29 3.52 -7.68
CA THR A 101 -29.58 3.17 -8.30
C THR A 101 -29.56 1.79 -8.99
N ASP A 102 -28.41 1.11 -9.02
CA ASP A 102 -28.31 -0.24 -9.57
C ASP A 102 -29.18 -1.22 -8.75
N PRO A 103 -30.02 -2.05 -9.40
CA PRO A 103 -30.85 -3.01 -8.67
C PRO A 103 -30.06 -3.96 -7.76
N ALA A 104 -28.88 -4.43 -8.19
CA ALA A 104 -28.05 -5.31 -7.37
C ALA A 104 -27.45 -4.57 -6.16
N TRP A 105 -27.11 -3.28 -6.32
CA TRP A 105 -26.71 -2.42 -5.21
C TRP A 105 -27.86 -2.25 -4.21
N LYS A 106 -29.08 -1.98 -4.69
CA LYS A 106 -30.26 -1.85 -3.82
C LYS A 106 -30.57 -3.14 -3.08
N SER A 107 -30.44 -4.30 -3.72
CA SER A 107 -30.59 -5.59 -3.04
C SER A 107 -29.54 -5.77 -1.92
N LEU A 108 -28.27 -5.42 -2.17
CA LEU A 108 -27.23 -5.46 -1.14
C LEU A 108 -27.50 -4.47 0.01
N GLU A 109 -27.99 -3.27 -0.30
CA GLU A 109 -28.33 -2.24 0.69
C GLU A 109 -29.47 -2.70 1.62
N ILE A 110 -30.54 -3.24 1.03
CA ILE A 110 -31.68 -3.80 1.77
C ILE A 110 -31.21 -4.99 2.62
N TYR A 111 -30.45 -5.92 2.03
CA TYR A 111 -29.95 -7.08 2.73
C TYR A 111 -29.07 -6.68 3.92
N HIS A 112 -28.15 -5.73 3.73
CA HIS A 112 -27.29 -5.23 4.81
C HIS A 112 -28.11 -4.58 5.92
N ALA A 113 -29.10 -3.74 5.58
CA ALA A 113 -29.97 -3.09 6.56
C ALA A 113 -30.77 -4.12 7.39
N GLU A 114 -31.28 -5.17 6.75
CA GLU A 114 -32.11 -6.18 7.41
C GLU A 114 -31.28 -7.24 8.16
N HIS A 115 -30.13 -7.65 7.63
CA HIS A 115 -29.39 -8.83 8.07
C HIS A 115 -27.94 -8.57 8.49
N GLY A 116 -27.32 -7.45 8.09
CA GLY A 116 -25.88 -7.18 8.27
C GLY A 116 -25.39 -7.29 9.71
N ASN A 117 -26.16 -6.75 10.66
CA ASN A 117 -25.86 -6.81 12.10
C ASN A 117 -26.03 -8.21 12.72
N ARG A 118 -26.66 -9.15 12.00
CA ARG A 118 -26.91 -10.53 12.45
C ARG A 118 -25.91 -11.52 11.86
N LEU A 119 -25.08 -11.09 10.91
CA LEU A 119 -24.04 -11.94 10.32
C LEU A 119 -22.96 -12.24 11.38
N ASN A 120 -22.72 -13.52 11.62
CA ASN A 120 -21.75 -14.00 12.60
C ASN A 120 -20.91 -15.12 11.98
N MET A 121 -19.61 -14.88 11.79
CA MET A 121 -18.74 -15.83 11.10
C MET A 121 -18.63 -17.17 11.83
N LEU A 122 -18.53 -17.17 13.17
CA LEU A 122 -18.46 -18.42 13.93
C LEU A 122 -19.69 -19.31 13.68
N ARG A 123 -20.88 -18.71 13.67
CA ARG A 123 -22.11 -19.43 13.34
C ARG A 123 -22.07 -19.95 11.90
N MET A 124 -21.66 -19.12 10.94
CA MET A 124 -21.54 -19.53 9.53
C MET A 124 -20.60 -20.72 9.32
N PHE A 125 -19.46 -20.76 10.02
CA PHE A 125 -18.54 -21.91 9.96
C PHE A 125 -19.11 -23.17 10.63
N ARG A 126 -19.90 -23.03 11.70
CA ARG A 126 -20.55 -24.17 12.37
C ARG A 126 -21.68 -24.76 11.53
N GLU A 127 -22.43 -23.91 10.84
CA GLU A 127 -23.58 -24.32 10.01
C GLU A 127 -23.16 -24.85 8.64
N ASP A 128 -21.97 -24.51 8.15
CA ASP A 128 -21.43 -24.99 6.88
C ASP A 128 -20.00 -25.54 7.04
N ALA A 129 -19.89 -26.86 7.21
CA ALA A 129 -18.62 -27.55 7.32
C ALA A 129 -17.76 -27.45 6.05
N GLN A 130 -18.34 -27.11 4.89
CA GLN A 130 -17.65 -26.95 3.62
C GLN A 130 -17.33 -25.47 3.30
N ARG A 131 -17.54 -24.56 4.25
CA ARG A 131 -17.37 -23.12 4.03
C ARG A 131 -15.98 -22.76 3.51
N PHE A 132 -14.92 -23.37 4.03
CA PHE A 132 -13.56 -23.15 3.52
C PHE A 132 -13.45 -23.50 2.03
N ASP A 133 -13.95 -24.68 1.62
CA ASP A 133 -13.86 -25.11 0.23
C ASP A 133 -14.74 -24.28 -0.71
N LYS A 134 -15.89 -23.80 -0.24
CA LYS A 134 -16.76 -22.89 -1.02
C LYS A 134 -16.19 -21.48 -1.18
N PHE A 135 -15.53 -20.98 -0.14
CA PHE A 135 -15.01 -19.61 -0.07
C PHE A 135 -13.47 -19.58 -0.05
N SER A 136 -12.85 -20.44 -0.86
CA SER A 136 -11.42 -20.38 -1.15
C SER A 136 -11.15 -20.71 -2.62
N ILE A 137 -10.02 -20.24 -3.12
CA ILE A 137 -9.49 -20.56 -4.44
C ILE A 137 -8.07 -21.10 -4.26
N LYS A 138 -7.87 -22.33 -4.72
CA LYS A 138 -6.56 -22.98 -4.80
C LYS A 138 -6.10 -22.95 -6.25
N MET A 139 -4.85 -22.57 -6.48
CA MET A 139 -4.26 -22.57 -7.81
C MET A 139 -2.85 -23.14 -7.76
N GLN A 140 -2.49 -23.89 -8.79
CA GLN A 140 -1.14 -24.36 -8.99
C GLN A 140 -0.50 -23.50 -10.09
N THR A 141 0.66 -22.93 -9.79
CA THR A 141 1.45 -22.15 -10.74
C THR A 141 2.76 -22.88 -11.04
N GLN A 142 3.54 -22.35 -11.98
CA GLN A 142 4.89 -22.87 -12.26
C GLN A 142 5.86 -22.78 -11.07
N ASP A 143 5.61 -21.86 -10.13
CA ASP A 143 6.47 -21.62 -8.97
C ASP A 143 5.92 -22.27 -7.68
N GLY A 144 4.85 -23.06 -7.79
CA GLY A 144 4.26 -23.84 -6.68
C GLY A 144 2.78 -23.52 -6.45
N ASP A 145 2.29 -23.82 -5.25
CA ASP A 145 0.87 -23.67 -4.91
C ASP A 145 0.54 -22.28 -4.34
N TYR A 146 -0.70 -21.87 -4.59
CA TYR A 146 -1.31 -20.63 -4.12
C TYR A 146 -2.69 -20.91 -3.53
N LEU A 147 -2.99 -20.28 -2.40
CA LEU A 147 -4.31 -20.27 -1.76
C LEU A 147 -4.75 -18.84 -1.51
N PHE A 148 -5.96 -18.53 -1.96
CA PHE A 148 -6.74 -17.39 -1.51
C PHE A 148 -7.94 -17.89 -0.71
N ASP A 149 -7.88 -17.76 0.62
CA ASP A 149 -8.98 -18.05 1.53
C ASP A 149 -9.69 -16.75 1.90
N TYR A 150 -10.95 -16.65 1.49
CA TYR A 150 -11.85 -15.54 1.82
C TYR A 150 -13.06 -16.00 2.65
N SER A 151 -12.96 -17.19 3.28
CA SER A 151 -14.03 -17.78 4.08
C SER A 151 -14.26 -17.04 5.41
N LYS A 152 -13.24 -16.36 5.95
CA LYS A 152 -13.31 -15.51 7.15
C LYS A 152 -13.79 -14.09 6.84
N ASN A 153 -14.82 -13.99 6.02
CA ASN A 153 -15.54 -12.76 5.71
C ASN A 153 -17.00 -12.87 6.12
N LEU A 154 -17.65 -11.72 6.38
CA LEU A 154 -19.09 -11.60 6.64
C LEU A 154 -19.88 -11.77 5.34
N LEU A 155 -19.79 -12.98 4.78
CA LEU A 155 -20.21 -13.35 3.43
C LEU A 155 -20.93 -14.71 3.46
N ASN A 156 -22.06 -14.81 2.76
CA ASN A 156 -22.72 -16.08 2.46
C ASN A 156 -22.97 -16.17 0.95
N GLU A 157 -23.53 -17.30 0.49
CA GLU A 157 -23.74 -17.55 -0.95
C GLU A 157 -24.73 -16.57 -1.60
N GLU A 158 -25.68 -16.02 -0.84
CA GLU A 158 -26.63 -15.03 -1.34
C GLU A 158 -25.95 -13.67 -1.55
N ILE A 159 -25.22 -13.17 -0.55
CA ILE A 159 -24.43 -11.94 -0.67
C ILE A 159 -23.41 -12.08 -1.81
N PHE A 160 -22.73 -13.23 -1.90
CA PHE A 160 -21.75 -13.48 -2.95
C PHE A 160 -22.37 -13.40 -4.35
N ARG A 161 -23.54 -14.01 -4.57
CA ARG A 161 -24.27 -13.90 -5.84
C ARG A 161 -24.67 -12.46 -6.15
N MET A 162 -25.17 -11.71 -5.18
CA MET A 162 -25.53 -10.30 -5.38
C MET A 162 -24.31 -9.43 -5.72
N LEU A 163 -23.16 -9.66 -5.08
CA LEU A 163 -21.91 -8.97 -5.40
C LEU A 163 -21.44 -9.29 -6.83
N MET A 164 -21.47 -10.55 -7.25
CA MET A 164 -21.10 -10.91 -8.62
C MET A 164 -22.10 -10.35 -9.65
N GLN A 165 -23.38 -10.29 -9.31
CA GLN A 165 -24.39 -9.64 -10.15
C GLN A 165 -24.12 -8.14 -10.29
N LEU A 166 -23.76 -7.45 -9.20
CA LEU A 166 -23.36 -6.05 -9.25
C LEU A 166 -22.14 -5.87 -10.16
N ALA A 167 -21.12 -6.72 -10.06
CA ALA A 167 -19.95 -6.66 -10.94
C ALA A 167 -20.31 -6.77 -12.42
N ARG A 168 -21.25 -7.67 -12.78
CA ARG A 168 -21.78 -7.78 -14.14
C ARG A 168 -22.55 -6.53 -14.57
N ASN A 169 -23.47 -6.06 -13.73
CA ASN A 169 -24.30 -4.88 -14.02
C ASN A 169 -23.44 -3.63 -14.26
N ARG A 170 -22.36 -3.48 -13.49
CA ARG A 170 -21.40 -2.38 -13.60
C ARG A 170 -20.36 -2.57 -14.70
N GLY A 171 -20.50 -3.60 -15.54
CA GLY A 171 -19.71 -3.78 -16.75
C GLY A 171 -18.24 -4.11 -16.52
N VAL A 172 -17.90 -4.82 -15.43
CA VAL A 172 -16.51 -5.15 -15.08
C VAL A 172 -15.79 -5.91 -16.19
N GLU A 173 -16.45 -6.89 -16.81
CA GLU A 173 -15.87 -7.69 -17.90
C GLU A 173 -15.57 -6.83 -19.13
N GLN A 174 -16.48 -5.92 -19.47
CA GLN A 174 -16.33 -5.02 -20.62
C GLN A 174 -15.19 -4.02 -20.38
N TYR A 175 -15.11 -3.41 -19.21
CA TYR A 175 -14.02 -2.46 -18.90
C TYR A 175 -12.66 -3.14 -18.77
N ARG A 176 -12.62 -4.38 -18.28
CA ARG A 176 -11.43 -5.23 -18.37
C ARG A 176 -11.03 -5.41 -19.82
N ASP A 177 -11.92 -5.87 -20.68
CA ASP A 177 -11.58 -6.17 -22.07
C ASP A 177 -11.10 -4.91 -22.81
N ARG A 178 -11.70 -3.75 -22.52
CA ARG A 178 -11.25 -2.44 -23.01
C ARG A 178 -9.84 -2.05 -22.52
N MET A 179 -9.50 -2.34 -21.26
CA MET A 179 -8.13 -2.15 -20.78
C MET A 179 -7.15 -3.00 -21.59
N PHE A 180 -7.47 -4.29 -21.80
CA PHE A 180 -6.60 -5.22 -22.52
C PHE A 180 -6.56 -4.98 -24.05
N SER A 181 -7.58 -4.36 -24.64
CA SER A 181 -7.57 -3.98 -26.07
C SER A 181 -6.77 -2.71 -26.35
N GLY A 182 -6.41 -1.95 -25.31
CA GLY A 182 -5.75 -0.66 -25.44
C GLY A 182 -6.70 0.50 -25.73
N ASP A 183 -7.99 0.34 -25.43
CA ASP A 183 -8.93 1.44 -25.45
C ASP A 183 -8.48 2.56 -24.49
N LYS A 184 -8.83 3.80 -24.84
CA LYS A 184 -8.56 4.98 -24.03
C LYS A 184 -9.48 5.08 -22.81
N ILE A 185 -9.33 4.15 -21.86
CA ILE A 185 -10.14 4.09 -20.63
C ILE A 185 -9.70 5.10 -19.56
N ASN A 186 -8.52 5.71 -19.70
CA ASN A 186 -8.17 6.92 -18.96
C ASN A 186 -8.77 8.12 -19.69
N PHE A 187 -10.06 8.33 -19.45
CA PHE A 187 -10.91 9.23 -20.22
C PHE A 187 -10.67 10.73 -19.95
N THR A 188 -10.05 11.09 -18.81
CA THR A 188 -9.75 12.50 -18.51
C THR A 188 -8.45 12.98 -19.16
N GLU A 189 -7.56 12.06 -19.54
CA GLU A 189 -6.29 12.36 -20.22
C GLU A 189 -6.26 11.86 -21.67
N ASP A 190 -7.35 11.26 -22.17
CA ASP A 190 -7.43 10.60 -23.48
C ASP A 190 -6.30 9.58 -23.73
N ARG A 191 -6.08 8.68 -22.77
CA ARG A 191 -4.97 7.70 -22.83
C ARG A 191 -5.45 6.25 -22.69
N ALA A 192 -4.76 5.36 -23.39
CA ALA A 192 -4.81 3.94 -23.11
C ALA A 192 -4.22 3.63 -21.72
N VAL A 193 -4.52 2.45 -21.20
CA VAL A 193 -3.98 1.97 -19.92
C VAL A 193 -3.47 0.56 -20.12
N LEU A 194 -2.15 0.40 -20.28
CA LEU A 194 -1.58 -0.83 -20.81
C LEU A 194 -0.34 -1.33 -20.06
N HIS A 195 -0.31 -1.20 -18.73
CA HIS A 195 0.74 -1.84 -17.93
C HIS A 195 0.80 -3.37 -18.13
N VAL A 196 -0.31 -3.99 -18.53
CA VAL A 196 -0.38 -5.40 -18.97
C VAL A 196 0.44 -5.71 -20.24
N ALA A 197 0.65 -4.73 -21.13
CA ALA A 197 1.48 -4.92 -22.32
C ALA A 197 2.97 -5.05 -21.96
N LEU A 198 3.43 -4.36 -20.92
CA LEU A 198 4.82 -4.39 -20.43
C LEU A 198 5.27 -5.78 -19.98
N ARG A 199 4.30 -6.61 -19.59
CA ARG A 199 4.50 -7.98 -19.11
C ARG A 199 3.78 -9.01 -19.95
N ASN A 200 3.36 -8.67 -21.17
CA ASN A 200 2.69 -9.61 -22.06
C ASN A 200 3.69 -10.63 -22.63
N ARG A 201 3.85 -11.77 -21.95
CA ARG A 201 4.83 -12.81 -22.32
C ARG A 201 4.39 -13.66 -23.50
N SER A 202 3.09 -13.64 -23.84
CA SER A 202 2.57 -14.29 -25.05
C SER A 202 2.96 -13.57 -26.34
N ASN A 203 3.41 -12.30 -26.25
CA ASN A 203 3.63 -11.42 -27.40
C ASN A 203 2.43 -11.28 -28.35
N ARG A 204 1.20 -11.61 -27.90
CA ARG A 204 0.01 -11.31 -28.68
C ARG A 204 -0.05 -9.80 -28.97
N PRO A 205 -0.46 -9.37 -30.18
CA PRO A 205 -0.55 -7.95 -30.49
C PRO A 205 -1.43 -7.21 -29.48
N MET A 206 -0.99 -6.03 -29.07
CA MET A 206 -1.75 -5.11 -28.23
C MET A 206 -1.71 -3.73 -28.86
N MET A 207 -2.87 -3.14 -29.13
CA MET A 207 -2.98 -2.01 -30.04
C MET A 207 -3.21 -0.71 -29.27
N VAL A 208 -2.52 0.36 -29.65
CA VAL A 208 -2.85 1.74 -29.25
C VAL A 208 -2.88 2.57 -30.52
N ASP A 209 -3.98 3.26 -30.78
CA ASP A 209 -4.17 4.09 -31.97
C ASP A 209 -3.79 3.37 -33.29
N GLY A 210 -4.11 2.07 -33.37
CA GLY A 210 -3.84 1.23 -34.54
C GLY A 210 -2.41 0.70 -34.66
N VAL A 211 -1.54 0.96 -33.68
CA VAL A 211 -0.14 0.49 -33.65
C VAL A 211 0.03 -0.60 -32.60
N ASN A 212 0.68 -1.72 -32.98
CA ASN A 212 1.04 -2.77 -32.03
C ASN A 212 2.21 -2.31 -31.15
N VAL A 213 1.99 -2.19 -29.83
CA VAL A 213 3.00 -1.69 -28.90
C VAL A 213 4.04 -2.74 -28.48
N MET A 214 3.84 -4.01 -28.81
CA MET A 214 4.69 -5.10 -28.32
C MET A 214 6.13 -5.06 -28.86
N ASP A 215 6.34 -4.61 -30.09
CA ASP A 215 7.69 -4.50 -30.67
C ASP A 215 8.53 -3.48 -29.91
N ASP A 216 7.90 -2.37 -29.56
CA ASP A 216 8.45 -1.27 -28.79
C ASP A 216 8.75 -1.66 -27.34
N VAL A 217 7.84 -2.40 -26.70
CA VAL A 217 8.07 -2.98 -25.36
C VAL A 217 9.27 -3.93 -25.38
N ASN A 218 9.31 -4.86 -26.33
CA ASN A 218 10.37 -5.86 -26.42
C ASN A 218 11.73 -5.25 -26.76
N LYS A 219 11.76 -4.19 -27.59
CA LYS A 219 12.97 -3.43 -27.87
C LYS A 219 13.57 -2.82 -26.60
N VAL A 220 12.75 -2.20 -25.76
CA VAL A 220 13.22 -1.63 -24.48
C VAL A 220 13.65 -2.74 -23.52
N LEU A 221 12.90 -3.83 -23.39
CA LEU A 221 13.30 -4.98 -22.57
C LEU A 221 14.65 -5.56 -23.01
N LYS A 222 14.90 -5.66 -24.32
CA LYS A 222 16.19 -6.08 -24.86
C LYS A 222 17.32 -5.12 -24.48
N GLN A 223 17.10 -3.81 -24.62
CA GLN A 223 18.07 -2.79 -24.20
C GLN A 223 18.36 -2.88 -22.69
N MET A 224 17.31 -3.08 -21.87
CA MET A 224 17.45 -3.28 -20.43
C MET A 224 18.27 -4.53 -20.11
N LYS A 225 18.08 -5.63 -20.84
CA LYS A 225 18.84 -6.87 -20.68
C LYS A 225 20.32 -6.66 -20.95
N GLU A 226 20.65 -6.11 -22.12
CA GLU A 226 22.04 -5.83 -22.53
C GLU A 226 22.75 -4.91 -21.52
N PHE A 227 22.07 -3.86 -21.06
CA PHE A 227 22.61 -2.97 -20.04
C PHE A 227 22.79 -3.65 -18.68
N THR A 228 21.77 -4.41 -18.24
CA THR A 228 21.79 -5.17 -16.99
C THR A 228 22.97 -6.13 -16.95
N GLU A 229 23.17 -6.89 -18.04
CA GLU A 229 24.30 -7.81 -18.17
C GLU A 229 25.63 -7.05 -18.14
N SER A 230 25.77 -5.97 -18.91
CA SER A 230 26.97 -5.14 -18.95
C SER A 230 27.37 -4.58 -17.58
N VAL A 231 26.41 -4.13 -16.76
CA VAL A 231 26.68 -3.66 -15.40
C VAL A 231 27.08 -4.83 -14.50
N ARG A 232 26.30 -5.92 -14.51
CA ARG A 232 26.48 -7.05 -13.58
C ARG A 232 27.74 -7.88 -13.84
N ASN A 233 28.17 -7.99 -15.10
CA ASN A 233 29.40 -8.68 -15.49
C ASN A 233 30.65 -7.78 -15.39
N GLY A 234 30.47 -6.51 -15.01
CA GLY A 234 31.55 -5.55 -14.84
C GLY A 234 32.15 -5.03 -16.15
N GLN A 235 31.49 -5.22 -17.30
CA GLN A 235 31.91 -4.59 -18.57
C GLN A 235 31.66 -3.08 -18.53
N TRP A 236 30.57 -2.64 -17.90
CA TRP A 236 30.33 -1.22 -17.67
C TRP A 236 31.33 -0.71 -16.62
N LYS A 237 32.21 0.20 -17.04
CA LYS A 237 33.23 0.80 -16.18
C LYS A 237 32.89 2.23 -15.84
N GLY A 238 33.19 2.62 -14.61
CA GLY A 238 33.23 4.02 -14.21
C GLY A 238 34.39 4.78 -14.86
N TYR A 239 34.48 6.08 -14.58
CA TYR A 239 35.45 6.98 -15.21
C TYR A 239 36.92 6.61 -14.95
N THR A 240 37.20 5.85 -13.89
CA THR A 240 38.55 5.35 -13.55
C THR A 240 38.80 3.91 -14.01
N GLY A 241 37.87 3.29 -14.75
CA GLY A 241 37.99 1.91 -15.22
C GLY A 241 37.52 0.85 -14.21
N LYS A 242 37.08 1.26 -13.01
CA LYS A 242 36.52 0.35 -11.99
C LYS A 242 35.10 -0.12 -12.36
N THR A 243 34.73 -1.30 -11.89
CA THR A 243 33.35 -1.82 -12.03
C THR A 243 32.39 -1.07 -11.12
N ILE A 244 31.13 -0.96 -11.55
CA ILE A 244 30.06 -0.39 -10.72
C ILE A 244 29.75 -1.33 -9.55
N THR A 245 29.67 -0.76 -8.35
CA THR A 245 29.30 -1.45 -7.09
C THR A 245 27.98 -0.94 -6.53
N ASP A 246 27.57 0.26 -6.91
CA ASP A 246 26.40 0.92 -6.33
C ASP A 246 25.53 1.54 -7.43
N ILE A 247 24.24 1.25 -7.39
CA ILE A 247 23.23 1.84 -8.25
C ILE A 247 22.35 2.75 -7.41
N VAL A 248 22.18 3.99 -7.83
CA VAL A 248 21.32 4.98 -7.18
C VAL A 248 20.17 5.34 -8.11
N ASN A 249 18.97 4.87 -7.81
CA ASN A 249 17.75 5.31 -8.47
C ASN A 249 17.28 6.63 -7.85
N ILE A 250 17.17 7.67 -8.67
CA ILE A 250 16.65 8.98 -8.29
C ILE A 250 15.29 9.18 -8.96
N GLY A 251 14.23 9.17 -8.18
CA GLY A 251 12.84 9.26 -8.66
C GLY A 251 11.88 9.45 -7.48
N ILE A 252 10.64 9.86 -7.71
CA ILE A 252 9.63 10.02 -6.65
C ILE A 252 8.29 9.39 -7.06
N GLY A 253 7.50 8.96 -6.07
CA GLY A 253 6.22 8.29 -6.31
C GLY A 253 6.42 6.98 -7.06
N GLY A 254 5.79 6.86 -8.23
CA GLY A 254 5.84 5.64 -9.05
C GLY A 254 7.24 5.28 -9.56
N SER A 255 8.10 6.29 -9.72
CA SER A 255 9.51 6.13 -10.09
C SER A 255 10.42 5.68 -8.93
N ASP A 256 9.88 5.50 -7.72
CA ASP A 256 10.62 5.11 -6.51
C ASP A 256 10.00 3.89 -5.83
N LEU A 257 8.72 3.96 -5.47
CA LEU A 257 8.09 2.99 -4.58
C LEU A 257 8.09 1.57 -5.13
N GLY A 258 7.78 1.39 -6.42
CA GLY A 258 7.80 0.09 -7.09
C GLY A 258 9.19 -0.55 -7.09
N PRO A 259 10.19 0.10 -7.73
CA PRO A 259 11.57 -0.39 -7.72
C PRO A 259 12.13 -0.66 -6.32
N LYS A 260 11.87 0.23 -5.36
CA LYS A 260 12.31 0.08 -3.98
C LYS A 260 11.67 -1.12 -3.29
N MET A 261 10.35 -1.27 -3.41
CA MET A 261 9.62 -2.38 -2.81
C MET A 261 10.08 -3.72 -3.39
N VAL A 262 10.25 -3.82 -4.72
CA VAL A 262 10.66 -5.06 -5.37
C VAL A 262 12.10 -5.44 -5.02
N CYS A 263 13.04 -4.48 -5.01
CA CYS A 263 14.41 -4.77 -4.59
C CYS A 263 14.50 -5.21 -3.12
N GLU A 264 13.70 -4.63 -2.21
CA GLU A 264 13.63 -5.11 -0.83
C GLU A 264 13.03 -6.51 -0.73
N ALA A 265 11.92 -6.76 -1.43
CA ALA A 265 11.20 -8.04 -1.44
C ALA A 265 12.04 -9.20 -2.02
N LEU A 266 12.84 -8.91 -3.06
CA LEU A 266 13.64 -9.89 -3.79
C LEU A 266 15.14 -9.83 -3.45
N LYS A 267 15.48 -9.25 -2.30
CA LYS A 267 16.87 -9.21 -1.80
C LYS A 267 17.60 -10.58 -1.81
N PRO A 268 16.95 -11.74 -1.53
CA PRO A 268 17.60 -13.05 -1.65
C PRO A 268 18.16 -13.37 -3.05
N TYR A 269 17.64 -12.72 -4.09
CA TYR A 269 18.03 -12.92 -5.50
C TYR A 269 19.06 -11.88 -5.99
N ALA A 270 19.50 -10.99 -5.11
CA ALA A 270 20.42 -9.91 -5.45
C ALA A 270 21.80 -10.42 -5.88
N LYS A 271 22.47 -9.69 -6.77
CA LYS A 271 23.88 -9.93 -7.11
C LYS A 271 24.77 -9.58 -5.91
N PRO A 272 25.59 -10.53 -5.40
CA PRO A 272 26.58 -10.20 -4.38
C PRO A 272 27.56 -9.13 -4.90
N GLY A 273 27.78 -8.10 -4.08
CA GLY A 273 28.69 -6.98 -4.38
C GLY A 273 28.09 -5.83 -5.19
N LEU A 274 26.82 -5.91 -5.60
CA LEU A 274 26.11 -4.81 -6.26
C LEU A 274 24.97 -4.32 -5.36
N ASN A 275 25.09 -3.10 -4.85
CA ASN A 275 24.07 -2.50 -4.00
C ASN A 275 23.12 -1.63 -4.82
N VAL A 276 21.87 -1.54 -4.37
CA VAL A 276 20.87 -0.62 -4.93
C VAL A 276 20.40 0.35 -3.86
N HIS A 277 20.19 1.59 -4.26
CA HIS A 277 19.94 2.73 -3.42
C HIS A 277 18.83 3.57 -4.04
N PHE A 278 17.99 4.18 -3.20
CA PHE A 278 16.82 4.91 -3.65
C PHE A 278 16.82 6.29 -3.00
N VAL A 279 16.78 7.33 -3.83
CA VAL A 279 16.70 8.74 -3.41
C VAL A 279 15.45 9.35 -4.03
N SER A 280 14.54 9.82 -3.19
CA SER A 280 13.22 10.30 -3.62
C SER A 280 12.81 11.64 -3.01
N ASN A 281 12.85 11.73 -1.69
CA ASN A 281 12.56 12.97 -0.97
C ASN A 281 13.47 14.14 -1.43
N ILE A 282 12.90 15.36 -1.47
CA ILE A 282 13.62 16.62 -1.75
C ILE A 282 14.31 17.18 -0.51
N ASP A 283 13.99 16.67 0.68
CA ASP A 283 14.84 16.87 1.87
C ASP A 283 16.26 16.43 1.54
N GLY A 284 17.19 17.39 1.57
CA GLY A 284 18.61 17.19 1.24
C GLY A 284 19.29 16.14 2.10
N THR A 285 18.75 15.82 3.27
CA THR A 285 19.19 14.70 4.11
C THR A 285 19.20 13.39 3.32
N HIS A 286 18.19 13.14 2.48
CA HIS A 286 18.05 11.88 1.79
C HIS A 286 19.22 11.61 0.84
N ILE A 287 19.57 12.57 -0.01
CA ILE A 287 20.71 12.42 -0.93
C ILE A 287 22.05 12.52 -0.20
N ALA A 288 22.17 13.41 0.80
CA ALA A 288 23.43 13.61 1.52
C ALA A 288 23.85 12.37 2.32
N GLU A 289 22.93 11.81 3.12
CA GLU A 289 23.20 10.59 3.88
C GLU A 289 23.31 9.38 2.96
N ARG A 290 22.44 9.26 1.94
CA ARG A 290 22.41 8.04 1.13
C ARG A 290 23.53 7.92 0.13
N VAL A 291 24.01 9.06 -0.39
CA VAL A 291 24.98 9.14 -1.49
C VAL A 291 26.25 9.82 -1.01
N PHE A 292 26.20 11.10 -0.64
CA PHE A 292 27.40 11.92 -0.55
C PHE A 292 28.39 11.48 0.53
N LYS A 293 27.88 10.95 1.65
CA LYS A 293 28.70 10.49 2.77
C LYS A 293 29.21 9.06 2.62
N ASN A 294 28.53 8.24 1.82
CA ASN A 294 28.68 6.78 1.90
C ASN A 294 29.17 6.13 0.60
N LEU A 295 29.07 6.81 -0.54
CA LEU A 295 29.34 6.21 -1.84
C LEU A 295 30.59 6.74 -2.52
N ASN A 296 31.18 5.91 -3.38
CA ASN A 296 32.34 6.27 -4.18
C ASN A 296 31.91 6.70 -5.59
N PRO A 297 32.21 7.93 -6.05
CA PRO A 297 31.85 8.39 -7.38
C PRO A 297 32.51 7.58 -8.52
N GLU A 298 33.61 6.88 -8.25
CA GLU A 298 34.26 6.01 -9.24
C GLU A 298 33.46 4.74 -9.56
N THR A 299 32.58 4.29 -8.66
CA THR A 299 31.87 3.01 -8.74
C THR A 299 30.36 3.13 -8.58
N THR A 300 29.83 4.36 -8.60
CA THR A 300 28.39 4.65 -8.45
C THR A 300 27.74 4.99 -9.79
N LEU A 301 26.67 4.29 -10.15
CA LEU A 301 25.83 4.58 -11.31
C LEU A 301 24.49 5.19 -10.88
N PHE A 302 24.13 6.35 -11.42
CA PHE A 302 22.88 7.04 -11.17
C PHE A 302 21.86 6.77 -12.27
N MET A 303 20.65 6.39 -11.87
CA MET A 303 19.49 6.19 -12.75
C MET A 303 18.47 7.29 -12.47
N ILE A 304 18.27 8.20 -13.42
CA ILE A 304 17.32 9.32 -13.26
C ILE A 304 15.95 8.90 -13.80
N ALA A 305 15.02 8.62 -12.90
CA ALA A 305 13.72 8.04 -13.21
C ALA A 305 12.60 9.11 -13.20
N SER A 306 12.31 9.69 -14.37
CA SER A 306 11.27 10.72 -14.52
C SER A 306 10.67 10.69 -15.92
N LYS A 307 9.35 10.41 -16.00
CA LYS A 307 8.59 10.38 -17.25
C LYS A 307 8.78 11.65 -18.06
N THR A 308 8.53 12.80 -17.45
CA THR A 308 8.61 14.12 -18.09
C THR A 308 10.03 14.68 -18.14
N PHE A 309 10.92 14.15 -17.29
CA PHE A 309 12.23 14.74 -17.01
C PHE A 309 12.12 16.22 -16.58
N THR A 310 11.06 16.55 -15.83
CA THR A 310 10.80 17.90 -15.29
C THR A 310 10.40 17.93 -13.83
N THR A 311 10.20 16.77 -13.20
CA THR A 311 9.81 16.67 -11.79
C THR A 311 10.82 17.42 -10.94
N GLN A 312 10.37 18.43 -10.19
CA GLN A 312 11.25 19.37 -9.50
C GLN A 312 12.17 18.65 -8.52
N GLU A 313 11.61 17.76 -7.72
CA GLU A 313 12.32 17.00 -6.70
C GLU A 313 13.39 16.10 -7.33
N THR A 314 13.00 15.33 -8.35
CA THR A 314 13.90 14.42 -9.08
C THR A 314 15.04 15.15 -9.77
N LEU A 315 14.75 16.24 -10.50
CA LEU A 315 15.80 17.00 -11.20
C LEU A 315 16.71 17.75 -10.24
N THR A 316 16.19 18.27 -9.13
CA THR A 316 17.04 18.91 -8.11
C THR A 316 18.00 17.89 -7.52
N ASN A 317 17.51 16.71 -7.11
CA ASN A 317 18.36 15.62 -6.63
C ASN A 317 19.36 15.15 -7.71
N ALA A 318 18.94 15.01 -8.96
CA ALA A 318 19.82 14.62 -10.07
C ALA A 318 20.94 15.63 -10.30
N ASN A 319 20.63 16.93 -10.26
CA ASN A 319 21.61 18.00 -10.39
C ASN A 319 22.57 18.03 -9.20
N SER A 320 22.09 17.80 -7.98
CA SER A 320 22.95 17.66 -6.79
C SER A 320 23.88 16.45 -6.89
N ALA A 321 23.38 15.29 -7.35
CA ALA A 321 24.19 14.11 -7.61
C ALA A 321 25.27 14.38 -8.69
N LYS A 322 24.88 15.04 -9.78
CA LYS A 322 25.79 15.43 -10.86
C LYS A 322 26.88 16.38 -10.37
N ALA A 323 26.52 17.38 -9.57
CA ALA A 323 27.48 18.31 -8.98
C ALA A 323 28.49 17.57 -8.09
N TRP A 324 28.00 16.73 -7.16
CA TRP A 324 28.84 15.90 -6.30
C TRP A 324 29.78 14.98 -7.08
N PHE A 325 29.28 14.35 -8.15
CA PHE A 325 30.08 13.51 -9.04
C PHE A 325 31.20 14.32 -9.73
N LEU A 326 30.85 15.49 -10.28
CA LEU A 326 31.79 16.34 -11.03
C LEU A 326 32.85 16.99 -10.14
N GLU A 327 32.60 17.19 -8.84
CA GLU A 327 33.64 17.62 -7.89
C GLU A 327 34.84 16.65 -7.86
N LYS A 328 34.61 15.35 -8.13
CA LYS A 328 35.65 14.32 -8.14
C LYS A 328 36.11 13.95 -9.54
N ALA A 329 35.19 13.77 -10.48
CA ALA A 329 35.52 13.39 -11.86
C ALA A 329 36.14 14.54 -12.67
N LYS A 330 35.83 15.79 -12.32
CA LYS A 330 36.32 17.05 -12.94
C LYS A 330 36.06 17.24 -14.44
N GLN A 331 35.51 16.23 -15.12
CA GLN A 331 35.34 16.17 -16.57
C GLN A 331 33.86 15.96 -16.92
N PRO A 332 33.18 16.95 -17.54
CA PRO A 332 31.75 16.87 -17.86
C PRO A 332 31.35 15.66 -18.72
N GLN A 333 32.22 15.20 -19.61
CA GLN A 333 31.99 14.03 -20.47
C GLN A 333 31.84 12.72 -19.70
N GLU A 334 32.38 12.64 -18.47
CA GLU A 334 32.32 11.42 -17.65
C GLU A 334 30.92 11.18 -17.07
N VAL A 335 30.02 12.16 -17.15
CA VAL A 335 28.60 12.02 -16.79
C VAL A 335 27.95 10.89 -17.59
N ALA A 336 28.31 10.71 -18.86
CA ALA A 336 27.72 9.68 -19.71
C ALA A 336 28.02 8.23 -19.23
N LYS A 337 29.07 8.03 -18.41
CA LYS A 337 29.42 6.73 -17.83
C LYS A 337 28.73 6.47 -16.48
N HIS A 338 28.23 7.51 -15.83
CA HIS A 338 27.69 7.44 -14.47
C HIS A 338 26.23 7.86 -14.34
N PHE A 339 25.60 8.35 -15.41
CA PHE A 339 24.21 8.78 -15.41
C PHE A 339 23.48 8.18 -16.60
N ILE A 340 22.32 7.58 -16.33
CA ILE A 340 21.37 7.11 -17.33
C ILE A 340 19.98 7.68 -17.04
N ALA A 341 19.09 7.64 -18.04
CA ALA A 341 17.74 8.18 -17.90
C ALA A 341 16.66 7.14 -18.19
N LEU A 342 15.63 7.11 -17.35
CA LEU A 342 14.38 6.38 -17.60
C LEU A 342 13.32 7.45 -17.88
N SER A 343 13.07 7.72 -19.17
CA SER A 343 12.29 8.89 -19.58
C SER A 343 11.75 8.82 -21.00
N THR A 344 10.82 9.72 -21.31
CA THR A 344 10.31 9.98 -22.67
C THR A 344 10.95 11.20 -23.33
N ASN A 345 11.68 12.03 -22.57
CA ASN A 345 12.10 13.36 -23.02
C ASN A 345 13.58 13.41 -23.45
N ALA A 346 13.85 13.00 -24.68
CA ALA A 346 15.21 12.95 -25.24
C ALA A 346 15.95 14.30 -25.18
N GLU A 347 15.25 15.41 -25.42
CA GLU A 347 15.84 16.75 -25.39
C GLU A 347 16.37 17.11 -24.01
N LYS A 348 15.57 16.91 -22.96
CA LYS A 348 15.98 17.24 -21.58
C LYS A 348 17.03 16.27 -21.04
N VAL A 349 16.97 15.00 -21.43
CA VAL A 349 18.01 14.00 -21.10
C VAL A 349 19.36 14.41 -21.72
N LYS A 350 19.36 14.79 -23.00
CA LYS A 350 20.56 15.30 -23.68
C LYS A 350 21.07 16.60 -23.04
N ALA A 351 20.17 17.54 -22.73
CA ALA A 351 20.53 18.79 -22.06
C ALA A 351 21.14 18.57 -20.67
N PHE A 352 20.73 17.52 -19.96
CA PHE A 352 21.35 17.12 -18.70
C PHE A 352 22.77 16.54 -18.89
N GLY A 353 23.14 16.10 -20.10
CA GLY A 353 24.45 15.53 -20.42
C GLY A 353 24.51 14.00 -20.38
N ILE A 354 23.35 13.33 -20.41
CA ILE A 354 23.25 11.87 -20.57
C ILE A 354 23.27 11.54 -22.06
N ASP A 355 24.03 10.50 -22.44
CA ASP A 355 23.95 9.95 -23.80
C ASP A 355 22.55 9.37 -24.03
N THR A 356 21.89 9.79 -25.11
CA THR A 356 20.57 9.30 -25.49
C THR A 356 20.52 7.79 -25.75
N LYS A 357 21.67 7.13 -26.02
CA LYS A 357 21.77 5.66 -26.06
C LYS A 357 21.52 5.00 -24.69
N ASN A 358 21.77 5.76 -23.62
CA ASN A 358 21.52 5.37 -22.24
C ASN A 358 20.18 5.94 -21.71
N MET A 359 19.27 6.29 -22.63
CA MET A 359 17.89 6.59 -22.32
C MET A 359 17.04 5.35 -22.57
N PHE A 360 16.29 4.94 -21.54
CA PHE A 360 15.36 3.83 -21.59
C PHE A 360 13.94 4.41 -21.61
N VAL A 361 13.26 4.22 -22.73
CA VAL A 361 11.95 4.84 -22.97
C VAL A 361 10.82 4.01 -22.39
N PHE A 362 9.73 4.69 -22.08
CA PHE A 362 8.43 4.09 -21.77
C PHE A 362 7.34 5.04 -22.26
N TYR A 363 6.07 4.65 -22.17
CA TYR A 363 5.00 5.31 -22.92
C TYR A 363 4.00 6.05 -22.02
N ASP A 364 3.15 6.87 -22.63
CA ASP A 364 2.17 7.69 -21.93
C ASP A 364 1.07 6.86 -21.24
N TRP A 365 0.67 5.74 -21.84
CA TRP A 365 -0.23 4.72 -21.31
C TRP A 365 0.35 3.91 -20.14
N VAL A 366 1.62 4.15 -19.79
CA VAL A 366 2.23 3.67 -18.54
C VAL A 366 2.01 4.72 -17.44
N GLY A 367 1.04 4.44 -16.57
CA GLY A 367 0.80 5.21 -15.35
C GLY A 367 1.94 5.01 -14.36
N GLY A 368 2.34 6.07 -13.64
CA GLY A 368 3.51 6.03 -12.75
C GLY A 368 3.42 4.96 -11.65
N ARG A 369 2.28 4.83 -10.97
CA ARG A 369 2.06 3.78 -9.96
C ARG A 369 1.98 2.34 -10.51
N TYR A 370 1.94 2.20 -11.84
CA TYR A 370 1.91 0.94 -12.59
C TYR A 370 3.17 0.75 -13.46
N SER A 371 4.26 1.48 -13.18
CA SER A 371 5.40 1.56 -14.12
C SER A 371 6.55 0.60 -13.86
N LEU A 372 6.59 -0.11 -12.72
CA LEU A 372 7.75 -0.94 -12.34
C LEU A 372 8.09 -2.05 -13.36
N TRP A 373 7.12 -2.41 -14.20
CA TRP A 373 7.24 -3.40 -15.28
C TRP A 373 7.98 -2.87 -16.51
N SER A 374 8.12 -1.55 -16.64
CA SER A 374 8.75 -0.87 -17.78
C SER A 374 10.25 -0.64 -17.57
N ALA A 375 10.85 0.27 -18.35
CA ALA A 375 12.16 0.86 -18.11
C ALA A 375 12.39 1.31 -16.65
N ILE A 376 11.34 1.75 -15.93
CA ILE A 376 11.43 2.11 -14.51
C ILE A 376 11.93 0.93 -13.64
N GLY A 377 11.72 -0.32 -14.07
CA GLY A 377 12.24 -1.51 -13.43
C GLY A 377 13.73 -1.78 -13.64
N LEU A 378 14.49 -0.91 -14.32
CA LEU A 378 15.90 -1.18 -14.64
C LEU A 378 16.77 -1.38 -13.40
N SER A 379 16.54 -0.63 -12.32
CA SER A 379 17.27 -0.86 -11.06
C SER A 379 16.95 -2.23 -10.45
N ILE A 380 15.72 -2.74 -10.65
CA ILE A 380 15.34 -4.11 -10.26
C ILE A 380 16.14 -5.11 -11.07
N ALA A 381 16.09 -5.00 -12.40
CA ALA A 381 16.79 -5.92 -13.31
C ALA A 381 18.31 -5.95 -13.04
N CYS A 382 18.96 -4.80 -12.83
CA CYS A 382 20.36 -4.76 -12.45
C CYS A 382 20.62 -5.46 -11.11
N TYR A 383 19.74 -5.28 -10.12
CA TYR A 383 19.92 -5.84 -8.78
C TYR A 383 19.75 -7.36 -8.75
N ILE A 384 18.64 -7.89 -9.28
CA ILE A 384 18.30 -9.32 -9.20
C ILE A 384 18.69 -10.13 -10.44
N GLY A 385 19.09 -9.47 -11.53
CA GLY A 385 19.37 -10.10 -12.82
C GLY A 385 18.16 -10.08 -13.75
N PHE A 386 18.42 -10.10 -15.06
CA PHE A 386 17.36 -9.96 -16.04
C PHE A 386 16.46 -11.20 -16.09
N GLU A 387 16.99 -12.41 -15.88
CA GLU A 387 16.15 -13.62 -15.85
C GLU A 387 15.12 -13.57 -14.70
N ASN A 388 15.53 -13.06 -13.53
CA ASN A 388 14.62 -12.88 -12.40
C ASN A 388 13.62 -11.73 -12.65
N PHE A 389 14.03 -10.68 -13.36
CA PHE A 389 13.10 -9.63 -13.81
C PHE A 389 12.07 -10.18 -14.81
N GLU A 390 12.47 -11.06 -15.74
CA GLU A 390 11.52 -11.73 -16.63
C GLU A 390 10.56 -12.66 -15.89
N GLN A 391 11.02 -13.36 -14.85
CA GLN A 391 10.14 -14.15 -13.98
C GLN A 391 9.12 -13.26 -13.25
N LEU A 392 9.53 -12.07 -12.78
CA LEU A 392 8.62 -11.07 -12.22
C LEU A 392 7.54 -10.65 -13.23
N LEU A 393 7.91 -10.39 -14.48
CA LEU A 393 6.95 -10.11 -15.56
C LEU A 393 6.04 -11.32 -15.83
N GLN A 394 6.59 -12.54 -15.83
CA GLN A 394 5.84 -13.78 -16.07
C GLN A 394 4.77 -14.04 -15.01
N GLY A 395 5.06 -13.79 -13.73
CA GLY A 395 4.08 -13.93 -12.65
C GLY A 395 2.93 -12.96 -12.77
N ALA A 396 3.24 -11.71 -13.13
CA ALA A 396 2.23 -10.71 -13.39
C ALA A 396 1.38 -11.06 -14.62
N HIS A 397 2.01 -11.57 -15.69
CA HIS A 397 1.30 -12.07 -16.88
C HIS A 397 0.37 -13.25 -16.58
N TYR A 398 0.78 -14.15 -15.69
CA TYR A 398 -0.07 -15.25 -15.24
C TYR A 398 -1.36 -14.71 -14.61
N MET A 399 -1.23 -13.75 -13.71
CA MET A 399 -2.37 -13.10 -13.06
C MET A 399 -3.22 -12.27 -14.04
N ASP A 400 -2.60 -11.64 -15.05
CA ASP A 400 -3.33 -10.98 -16.15
C ASP A 400 -4.24 -11.98 -16.90
N ASN A 401 -3.70 -13.16 -17.23
CA ASN A 401 -4.45 -14.20 -17.92
C ASN A 401 -5.55 -14.80 -17.03
N HIS A 402 -5.31 -14.98 -15.73
CA HIS A 402 -6.35 -15.35 -14.78
C HIS A 402 -7.46 -14.31 -14.71
N PHE A 403 -7.11 -13.02 -14.61
CA PHE A 403 -8.09 -11.95 -14.55
C PHE A 403 -8.94 -11.87 -15.83
N GLN A 404 -8.32 -12.07 -17.00
CA GLN A 404 -9.01 -12.01 -18.29
C GLN A 404 -9.92 -13.20 -18.56
N ASN A 405 -9.49 -14.42 -18.21
CA ASN A 405 -10.12 -15.64 -18.70
C ASN A 405 -10.95 -16.38 -17.64
N THR A 406 -10.86 -16.01 -16.37
CA THR A 406 -11.58 -16.70 -15.29
C THR A 406 -12.96 -16.05 -15.03
N PRO A 407 -14.06 -16.85 -14.93
CA PRO A 407 -15.38 -16.35 -14.55
C PRO A 407 -15.33 -15.57 -13.22
N LEU A 408 -16.14 -14.52 -13.09
CA LEU A 408 -16.10 -13.60 -11.95
C LEU A 408 -16.15 -14.30 -10.58
N GLU A 409 -16.98 -15.34 -10.45
CA GLU A 409 -17.14 -16.15 -9.22
C GLU A 409 -15.86 -16.90 -8.79
N LYS A 410 -14.90 -17.06 -9.69
CA LYS A 410 -13.62 -17.75 -9.43
C LYS A 410 -12.42 -16.82 -9.65
N ASN A 411 -12.67 -15.54 -9.89
CA ASN A 411 -11.66 -14.57 -10.27
C ASN A 411 -11.15 -13.82 -9.04
N VAL A 412 -9.98 -14.22 -8.56
CA VAL A 412 -9.35 -13.70 -7.32
C VAL A 412 -9.38 -12.16 -7.22
N PRO A 413 -8.85 -11.37 -8.19
CA PRO A 413 -8.96 -9.90 -8.14
C PRO A 413 -10.40 -9.36 -8.04
N VAL A 414 -11.36 -9.98 -8.73
CA VAL A 414 -12.77 -9.55 -8.70
C VAL A 414 -13.38 -9.81 -7.32
N ILE A 415 -13.15 -10.99 -6.75
CA ILE A 415 -13.65 -11.34 -5.41
C ILE A 415 -13.06 -10.40 -4.36
N MET A 416 -11.74 -10.14 -4.41
CA MET A 416 -11.09 -9.17 -3.54
C MET A 416 -11.72 -7.78 -3.67
N ALA A 417 -11.96 -7.32 -4.90
CA ALA A 417 -12.57 -6.03 -5.16
C ALA A 417 -13.98 -5.93 -4.58
N MET A 418 -14.80 -6.95 -4.79
CA MET A 418 -16.19 -6.98 -4.33
C MET A 418 -16.32 -7.15 -2.82
N LEU A 419 -15.40 -7.86 -2.17
CA LEU A 419 -15.28 -7.85 -0.70
C LEU A 419 -14.97 -6.44 -0.19
N GLY A 420 -14.06 -5.72 -0.86
CA GLY A 420 -13.80 -4.32 -0.52
C GLY A 420 -15.04 -3.44 -0.71
N VAL A 421 -15.78 -3.57 -1.81
CA VAL A 421 -17.06 -2.86 -2.02
C VAL A 421 -18.04 -3.18 -0.88
N TRP A 422 -18.16 -4.45 -0.49
CA TRP A 422 -19.01 -4.89 0.61
C TRP A 422 -18.67 -4.14 1.92
N TYR A 423 -17.39 -4.09 2.30
CA TYR A 423 -17.00 -3.46 3.55
C TYR A 423 -16.98 -1.93 3.51
N HIS A 424 -16.48 -1.34 2.43
CA HIS A 424 -16.33 0.12 2.35
C HIS A 424 -17.67 0.82 2.16
N ASN A 425 -18.60 0.22 1.41
CA ASN A 425 -19.85 0.87 1.04
C ASN A 425 -21.03 0.50 1.94
N PHE A 426 -21.08 -0.73 2.46
CA PHE A 426 -22.22 -1.18 3.29
C PHE A 426 -21.88 -1.17 4.78
N TYR A 427 -20.69 -1.65 5.16
CA TYR A 427 -20.22 -1.57 6.56
C TYR A 427 -19.54 -0.24 6.92
N GLY A 428 -19.26 0.62 5.94
CA GLY A 428 -18.60 1.91 6.17
C GLY A 428 -17.15 1.80 6.67
N ALA A 429 -16.47 0.68 6.39
CA ALA A 429 -15.06 0.52 6.76
C ALA A 429 -14.17 1.48 5.95
N GLU A 430 -13.58 2.47 6.59
CA GLU A 430 -12.76 3.50 5.91
C GLU A 430 -11.38 3.01 5.46
N THR A 431 -10.91 1.88 5.99
CA THR A 431 -9.52 1.44 5.82
C THR A 431 -9.41 0.00 5.34
N GLN A 432 -8.29 -0.33 4.69
CA GLN A 432 -7.88 -1.68 4.33
C GLN A 432 -6.46 -1.92 4.89
N ALA A 433 -6.29 -2.95 5.72
CA ALA A 433 -4.98 -3.34 6.22
C ALA A 433 -4.33 -4.39 5.30
N ILE A 434 -3.06 -4.22 4.96
CA ILE A 434 -2.23 -5.20 4.24
C ILE A 434 -1.09 -5.63 5.17
N LEU A 435 -1.11 -6.89 5.60
CA LEU A 435 -0.33 -7.41 6.72
C LEU A 435 0.51 -8.61 6.25
N PRO A 436 1.63 -8.39 5.54
CA PRO A 436 2.50 -9.47 5.10
C PRO A 436 3.28 -10.06 6.29
N TYR A 437 3.21 -11.37 6.49
CA TYR A 437 4.05 -12.11 7.43
C TYR A 437 5.35 -12.50 6.72
N ASP A 438 6.06 -11.48 6.26
CA ASP A 438 7.35 -11.58 5.59
C ASP A 438 8.09 -10.23 5.72
N GLN A 439 9.34 -10.28 6.20
CA GLN A 439 10.12 -9.06 6.46
C GLN A 439 10.67 -8.41 5.18
N TYR A 440 10.87 -9.18 4.10
CA TYR A 440 11.27 -8.62 2.81
C TYR A 440 10.12 -7.80 2.19
N MET A 441 8.86 -8.16 2.48
CA MET A 441 7.66 -7.42 2.07
C MET A 441 7.34 -6.16 2.90
N LYS A 442 8.25 -5.65 3.75
CA LYS A 442 8.04 -4.45 4.60
C LYS A 442 7.64 -3.16 3.86
N ARG A 443 7.81 -3.09 2.54
CA ARG A 443 7.40 -1.94 1.72
C ARG A 443 6.15 -2.21 0.87
N PHE A 444 5.57 -3.41 0.96
CA PHE A 444 4.44 -3.83 0.15
C PHE A 444 3.17 -3.00 0.42
N ALA A 445 2.84 -2.78 1.70
CA ALA A 445 1.73 -1.91 2.08
C ALA A 445 1.93 -0.46 1.60
N ALA A 446 3.14 0.10 1.78
CA ALA A 446 3.47 1.45 1.31
C ALA A 446 3.45 1.59 -0.22
N TYR A 447 3.76 0.54 -0.97
CA TYR A 447 3.59 0.53 -2.42
C TYR A 447 2.09 0.60 -2.80
N PHE A 448 1.24 -0.18 -2.13
CA PHE A 448 -0.20 -0.16 -2.37
C PHE A 448 -0.96 1.02 -1.74
N GLN A 449 -0.35 1.77 -0.83
CA GLN A 449 -0.83 3.12 -0.49
C GLN A 449 -0.92 3.98 -1.75
N GLN A 450 0.15 4.02 -2.55
CA GLN A 450 0.08 4.73 -3.83
C GLN A 450 -0.82 4.00 -4.82
N GLY A 451 -0.63 2.69 -4.99
CA GLY A 451 -1.36 1.89 -5.97
C GLY A 451 -2.89 2.02 -5.84
N ASP A 452 -3.42 1.90 -4.63
CA ASP A 452 -4.86 1.93 -4.34
C ASP A 452 -5.36 3.37 -4.16
N MET A 453 -4.76 4.15 -3.25
CA MET A 453 -5.30 5.45 -2.83
C MET A 453 -5.17 6.51 -3.93
N GLU A 454 -4.05 6.55 -4.68
CA GLU A 454 -3.89 7.51 -5.78
C GLU A 454 -4.78 7.14 -6.99
N SER A 455 -5.12 5.85 -7.13
CA SER A 455 -6.05 5.38 -8.16
C SER A 455 -7.50 5.71 -7.81
N ASN A 456 -7.96 5.27 -6.65
CA ASN A 456 -9.38 5.21 -6.30
C ASN A 456 -9.81 6.24 -5.24
N GLY A 457 -8.90 7.06 -4.71
CA GLY A 457 -9.21 8.24 -3.88
C GLY A 457 -9.81 9.37 -4.72
N LYS A 458 -10.98 9.13 -5.32
CA LYS A 458 -11.64 10.01 -6.29
C LYS A 458 -13.07 10.28 -5.86
N TYR A 459 -13.64 11.37 -6.37
CA TYR A 459 -15.01 11.77 -6.02
C TYR A 459 -15.87 12.16 -7.23
N ILE A 460 -15.29 12.16 -8.44
CA ILE A 460 -15.98 12.49 -9.68
C ILE A 460 -16.04 11.24 -10.56
N THR A 461 -17.22 10.95 -11.09
CA THR A 461 -17.46 9.80 -11.96
C THR A 461 -17.09 10.09 -13.43
N ARG A 462 -17.12 9.05 -14.26
CA ARG A 462 -16.98 9.10 -15.72
C ARG A 462 -17.91 10.09 -16.40
N HIS A 463 -19.09 10.30 -15.81
CA HIS A 463 -20.10 11.21 -16.32
C HIS A 463 -19.98 12.64 -15.75
N GLY A 464 -18.93 12.93 -14.97
CA GLY A 464 -18.70 14.25 -14.37
C GLY A 464 -19.55 14.55 -13.14
N HIS A 465 -20.24 13.54 -12.59
CA HIS A 465 -21.05 13.70 -11.38
C HIS A 465 -20.22 13.44 -10.13
N ARG A 466 -20.57 14.12 -9.03
CA ARG A 466 -20.01 13.80 -7.71
C ARG A 466 -20.62 12.52 -7.16
N VAL A 467 -19.80 11.64 -6.62
CA VAL A 467 -20.25 10.41 -5.95
C VAL A 467 -21.08 10.72 -4.69
N ASN A 468 -22.07 9.88 -4.40
CA ASN A 468 -22.84 9.89 -3.15
C ASN A 468 -22.58 8.64 -2.28
N TYR A 469 -21.43 8.01 -2.49
CA TYR A 469 -20.93 6.80 -1.83
C TYR A 469 -19.42 6.96 -1.56
N THR A 470 -18.86 6.10 -0.72
CA THR A 470 -17.42 6.00 -0.48
C THR A 470 -16.69 5.34 -1.65
N THR A 471 -15.44 5.72 -1.89
CA THR A 471 -14.57 5.14 -2.94
C THR A 471 -13.35 4.46 -2.31
N GLY A 472 -12.15 4.61 -2.88
CA GLY A 472 -10.92 3.96 -2.40
C GLY A 472 -10.67 4.17 -0.91
N PRO A 473 -10.29 3.10 -0.18
CA PRO A 473 -10.04 3.15 1.26
C PRO A 473 -8.69 3.77 1.59
N ILE A 474 -8.46 4.07 2.87
CA ILE A 474 -7.12 4.32 3.38
C ILE A 474 -6.40 2.99 3.52
N VAL A 475 -5.33 2.78 2.74
CA VAL A 475 -4.49 1.57 2.82
C VAL A 475 -3.36 1.78 3.83
N TRP A 476 -3.13 0.78 4.67
CA TRP A 476 -2.05 0.82 5.66
C TRP A 476 -1.62 -0.59 6.09
N GLY A 477 -0.52 -0.68 6.85
CA GLY A 477 -0.07 -1.94 7.43
C GLY A 477 1.44 -2.02 7.60
N GLU A 478 1.86 -2.99 8.40
CA GLU A 478 3.26 -3.33 8.68
C GLU A 478 3.40 -4.86 8.74
N PRO A 479 4.62 -5.41 8.56
CA PRO A 479 4.82 -6.84 8.62
C PRO A 479 4.40 -7.50 9.94
N GLY A 480 3.89 -8.72 9.83
CA GLY A 480 3.77 -9.63 10.95
C GLY A 480 5.14 -10.18 11.36
N THR A 481 5.41 -10.42 12.63
CA THR A 481 4.51 -10.27 13.80
C THR A 481 4.57 -8.88 14.44
N ASN A 482 5.41 -7.97 13.96
CA ASN A 482 5.61 -6.64 14.55
C ASN A 482 4.30 -5.85 14.72
N GLY A 483 3.39 -5.90 13.74
CA GLY A 483 2.08 -5.27 13.83
C GLY A 483 1.24 -5.74 15.03
N GLN A 484 1.40 -7.01 15.45
CA GLN A 484 0.72 -7.58 16.62
C GLN A 484 1.08 -6.83 17.91
N HIS A 485 2.31 -6.34 17.99
CA HIS A 485 2.87 -5.62 19.14
C HIS A 485 2.81 -4.09 18.98
N ALA A 486 2.07 -3.59 17.97
CA ALA A 486 1.94 -2.16 17.71
C ALA A 486 0.48 -1.72 17.68
N PHE A 487 -0.31 -2.25 16.75
CA PHE A 487 -1.67 -1.73 16.46
C PHE A 487 -2.77 -2.79 16.44
N TYR A 488 -2.45 -4.09 16.56
CA TYR A 488 -3.48 -5.13 16.58
C TYR A 488 -4.40 -5.03 17.81
N GLN A 489 -3.96 -4.38 18.89
CA GLN A 489 -4.84 -3.99 20.00
C GLN A 489 -6.08 -3.23 19.50
N LEU A 490 -5.88 -2.25 18.61
CA LEU A 490 -6.97 -1.48 18.02
C LEU A 490 -7.80 -2.34 17.06
N ILE A 491 -7.16 -3.21 16.28
CA ILE A 491 -7.89 -4.11 15.37
C ILE A 491 -8.81 -5.03 16.18
N HIS A 492 -8.33 -5.61 17.29
CA HIS A 492 -9.05 -6.59 18.10
C HIS A 492 -10.11 -6.00 19.05
N GLN A 493 -9.84 -4.86 19.68
CA GLN A 493 -10.71 -4.30 20.74
C GLN A 493 -11.08 -2.83 20.51
N GLY A 494 -10.65 -2.24 19.40
CA GLY A 494 -11.09 -0.90 18.99
C GLY A 494 -12.50 -0.92 18.40
N THR A 495 -12.99 0.28 18.10
CA THR A 495 -14.37 0.56 17.64
C THR A 495 -14.49 0.68 16.11
N ARG A 496 -13.48 0.21 15.36
CA ARG A 496 -13.43 0.30 13.90
C ARG A 496 -13.49 -1.09 13.30
N MET A 497 -14.28 -1.25 12.22
CA MET A 497 -14.19 -2.42 11.35
C MET A 497 -13.04 -2.23 10.37
N ILE A 498 -12.09 -3.17 10.37
CA ILE A 498 -10.88 -3.10 9.54
C ILE A 498 -10.73 -4.44 8.81
N PRO A 499 -11.15 -4.52 7.53
CA PRO A 499 -10.78 -5.64 6.67
C PRO A 499 -9.26 -5.75 6.56
N CYS A 500 -8.75 -6.97 6.75
CA CYS A 500 -7.31 -7.24 6.74
C CYS A 500 -6.94 -8.32 5.73
N ASP A 501 -5.94 -8.04 4.89
CA ASP A 501 -5.32 -9.01 4.01
C ASP A 501 -4.04 -9.54 4.67
N PHE A 502 -4.04 -10.82 5.03
CA PHE A 502 -2.89 -11.53 5.60
C PHE A 502 -2.17 -12.30 4.51
N LEU A 503 -0.88 -12.03 4.28
CA LEU A 503 -0.09 -12.67 3.22
C LEU A 503 1.12 -13.39 3.80
N MET A 504 1.39 -14.64 3.41
CA MET A 504 2.56 -15.36 3.90
C MET A 504 3.11 -16.37 2.87
N PRO A 505 4.43 -16.41 2.64
CA PRO A 505 5.06 -17.53 1.94
C PRO A 505 5.07 -18.79 2.81
N MET A 506 4.73 -19.94 2.24
CA MET A 506 4.80 -21.24 2.93
C MET A 506 6.25 -21.65 3.21
N ASP A 507 7.17 -21.36 2.29
CA ASP A 507 8.60 -21.59 2.43
C ASP A 507 9.35 -20.29 2.70
N THR A 508 10.19 -20.28 3.74
CA THR A 508 11.10 -19.18 4.03
C THR A 508 12.36 -19.22 3.15
N HIS A 509 12.91 -18.05 2.86
CA HIS A 509 14.27 -17.91 2.32
C HIS A 509 15.36 -18.23 3.34
N ASN A 510 15.05 -18.13 4.63
CA ASN A 510 16.03 -18.23 5.71
C ASN A 510 15.57 -19.27 6.75
N PRO A 511 15.71 -20.59 6.49
CA PRO A 511 15.28 -21.67 7.39
C PRO A 511 16.26 -21.87 8.56
N ILE A 512 16.58 -20.79 9.27
CA ILE A 512 17.47 -20.81 10.44
C ILE A 512 16.83 -21.59 11.59
N GLN A 513 17.68 -22.12 12.49
CA GLN A 513 17.23 -22.96 13.62
C GLN A 513 16.29 -24.09 13.17
N GLN A 514 16.65 -24.77 12.06
CA GLN A 514 15.88 -25.86 11.47
C GLN A 514 14.41 -25.49 11.16
N GLY A 515 14.15 -24.22 10.84
CA GLY A 515 12.80 -23.73 10.49
C GLY A 515 11.96 -23.24 11.66
N GLN A 516 12.46 -23.31 12.91
CA GLN A 516 11.70 -22.91 14.11
C GLN A 516 11.13 -21.48 14.02
N HIS A 517 11.90 -20.54 13.47
CA HIS A 517 11.42 -19.16 13.29
C HIS A 517 10.20 -19.09 12.35
N HIS A 518 10.21 -19.86 11.27
CA HIS A 518 9.11 -19.86 10.30
C HIS A 518 7.90 -20.63 10.82
N GLU A 519 8.11 -21.66 11.63
CA GLU A 519 7.04 -22.36 12.36
C GLU A 519 6.31 -21.40 13.31
N ILE A 520 7.04 -20.65 14.13
CA ILE A 520 6.47 -19.63 15.04
C ILE A 520 5.75 -18.54 14.25
N LEU A 521 6.32 -18.08 13.13
CA LEU A 521 5.69 -17.10 12.25
C LEU A 521 4.35 -17.63 11.68
N THR A 522 4.35 -18.89 11.24
CA THR A 522 3.15 -19.57 10.70
C THR A 522 2.07 -19.72 11.76
N ALA A 523 2.44 -20.16 12.96
CA ALA A 523 1.50 -20.28 14.07
C ALA A 523 0.84 -18.93 14.39
N ASN A 524 1.61 -17.85 14.42
CA ASN A 524 1.11 -16.49 14.64
C ASN A 524 0.21 -15.99 13.50
N PHE A 525 0.59 -16.24 12.25
CA PHE A 525 -0.21 -15.90 11.06
C PHE A 525 -1.61 -16.53 11.13
N LEU A 526 -1.66 -17.83 11.42
CA LEU A 526 -2.91 -18.58 11.54
C LEU A 526 -3.73 -18.10 12.75
N ALA A 527 -3.10 -18.03 13.92
CA ALA A 527 -3.76 -17.68 15.18
C ALA A 527 -4.39 -16.28 15.15
N GLN A 528 -3.77 -15.30 14.49
CA GLN A 528 -4.34 -13.95 14.43
C GLN A 528 -5.63 -13.89 13.61
N SER A 529 -5.67 -14.55 12.45
CA SER A 529 -6.90 -14.61 11.64
C SER A 529 -8.02 -15.39 12.36
N GLU A 530 -7.67 -16.45 13.09
CA GLU A 530 -8.62 -17.21 13.91
C GLU A 530 -9.14 -16.36 15.08
N ALA A 531 -8.26 -15.66 15.79
CA ALA A 531 -8.64 -14.81 16.92
C ALA A 531 -9.55 -13.66 16.50
N LEU A 532 -9.30 -13.04 15.34
CA LEU A 532 -10.15 -11.98 14.78
C LEU A 532 -11.56 -12.50 14.43
N MET A 533 -11.65 -13.73 13.91
CA MET A 533 -12.94 -14.37 13.65
C MET A 533 -13.66 -14.76 14.95
N ARG A 534 -12.97 -15.46 15.85
CA ARG A 534 -13.57 -16.15 17.00
C ARG A 534 -13.84 -15.23 18.18
N GLY A 535 -12.91 -14.32 18.48
CA GLY A 535 -12.92 -13.60 19.74
C GLY A 535 -12.76 -14.52 20.95
N LYS A 536 -13.18 -14.00 22.10
CA LYS A 536 -13.15 -14.66 23.42
C LYS A 536 -14.36 -14.20 24.21
N THR A 537 -15.25 -15.14 24.51
CA THR A 537 -16.50 -14.91 25.24
C THR A 537 -16.26 -14.49 26.68
N ARG A 538 -17.29 -13.94 27.32
CA ARG A 538 -17.22 -13.55 28.73
C ARG A 538 -16.97 -14.76 29.64
N GLU A 539 -17.53 -15.92 29.30
CA GLU A 539 -17.39 -17.17 30.05
C GLU A 539 -15.96 -17.75 29.92
N GLU A 540 -15.36 -17.68 28.73
CA GLU A 540 -13.96 -18.05 28.53
C GLU A 540 -13.02 -17.10 29.31
N ALA A 541 -13.20 -15.79 29.15
CA ALA A 541 -12.40 -14.79 29.84
C ALA A 541 -12.52 -14.90 31.38
N ARG A 542 -13.72 -15.17 31.89
CA ARG A 542 -13.94 -15.40 33.33
C ARG A 542 -13.16 -16.62 33.83
N ARG A 543 -13.28 -17.76 33.14
CA ARG A 543 -12.56 -18.99 33.52
C ARG A 543 -11.05 -18.79 33.54
N GLU A 544 -10.50 -18.07 32.55
CA GLU A 544 -9.06 -17.74 32.52
C GLU A 544 -8.64 -16.82 33.69
N LEU A 545 -9.47 -15.83 34.04
CA LEU A 545 -9.22 -14.93 35.16
C LEU A 545 -9.26 -15.67 36.50
N GLU A 546 -10.24 -16.56 36.70
CA GLU A 546 -10.35 -17.41 37.90
C GLU A 546 -9.12 -18.33 38.03
N GLN A 547 -8.70 -18.97 36.94
CA GLN A 547 -7.49 -19.81 36.91
C GLN A 547 -6.21 -19.01 37.18
N SER A 548 -6.20 -17.71 36.84
CA SER A 548 -5.09 -16.80 37.13
C SER A 548 -5.15 -16.20 38.55
N GLY A 549 -6.10 -16.64 39.39
CA GLY A 549 -6.22 -16.25 40.79
C GLY A 549 -7.02 -14.96 41.04
N TYR A 550 -7.63 -14.35 40.02
CA TYR A 550 -8.51 -13.19 40.22
C TYR A 550 -9.85 -13.65 40.79
N THR A 551 -10.37 -12.92 41.79
CA THR A 551 -11.66 -13.22 42.42
C THR A 551 -12.42 -11.94 42.80
N GLY A 552 -13.70 -12.07 43.13
CA GLY A 552 -14.52 -10.97 43.63
C GLY A 552 -14.57 -9.75 42.72
N GLU A 553 -14.52 -8.56 43.31
CA GLU A 553 -14.62 -7.28 42.59
C GLU A 553 -13.51 -7.09 41.55
N GLN A 554 -12.29 -7.57 41.83
CA GLN A 554 -11.17 -7.43 40.89
C GLN A 554 -11.41 -8.21 39.60
N LEU A 555 -12.00 -9.40 39.70
CA LEU A 555 -12.38 -10.18 38.52
C LEU A 555 -13.48 -9.47 37.75
N GLU A 556 -14.57 -9.06 38.41
CA GLU A 556 -15.70 -8.41 37.72
C GLU A 556 -15.27 -7.13 37.00
N ARG A 557 -14.35 -6.37 37.60
CA ARG A 557 -13.78 -5.17 36.99
C ARG A 557 -12.91 -5.48 35.78
N LEU A 558 -12.09 -6.52 35.82
CA LEU A 558 -11.15 -6.86 34.74
C LEU A 558 -11.82 -7.61 33.58
N LEU A 559 -12.86 -8.38 33.88
CA LEU A 559 -13.56 -9.24 32.93
C LEU A 559 -13.95 -8.57 31.61
N PRO A 560 -14.67 -7.42 31.57
CA PRO A 560 -15.06 -6.79 30.30
C PRO A 560 -13.86 -6.38 29.44
N HIS A 561 -12.70 -6.09 30.03
CA HIS A 561 -11.47 -5.74 29.29
C HIS A 561 -10.77 -6.96 28.68
N LYS A 562 -11.08 -8.17 29.14
CA LYS A 562 -10.52 -9.45 28.65
C LYS A 562 -11.41 -10.14 27.62
N VAL A 563 -12.60 -9.59 27.35
CA VAL A 563 -13.50 -10.04 26.29
C VAL A 563 -13.01 -9.55 24.94
N PHE A 564 -13.12 -10.41 23.93
CA PHE A 564 -12.87 -10.08 22.52
C PHE A 564 -14.13 -10.41 21.75
N GLU A 565 -14.75 -9.43 21.10
CA GLU A 565 -16.03 -9.64 20.41
C GLU A 565 -15.90 -10.54 19.16
N GLY A 566 -14.68 -10.68 18.61
CA GLY A 566 -14.44 -11.44 17.39
C GLY A 566 -15.12 -10.81 16.18
N ASN A 567 -15.60 -11.66 15.25
CA ASN A 567 -16.36 -11.27 14.07
C ASN A 567 -15.69 -10.20 13.18
N ARG A 568 -14.35 -10.15 13.16
CA ARG A 568 -13.55 -9.19 12.39
C ARG A 568 -12.99 -9.85 11.11
N PRO A 569 -13.31 -9.33 9.91
CA PRO A 569 -13.08 -10.04 8.66
C PRO A 569 -11.61 -10.02 8.21
N THR A 570 -11.15 -11.14 7.65
CA THR A 570 -9.80 -11.29 7.11
C THR A 570 -9.80 -12.11 5.83
N ASN A 571 -8.89 -11.78 4.92
CA ASN A 571 -8.48 -12.64 3.82
C ASN A 571 -7.12 -13.25 4.11
N THR A 572 -6.91 -14.49 3.69
CA THR A 572 -5.65 -15.21 3.86
C THR A 572 -5.08 -15.59 2.49
N PHE A 573 -3.84 -15.18 2.25
CA PHE A 573 -3.09 -15.46 1.04
C PHE A 573 -1.85 -16.28 1.40
N LEU A 574 -1.81 -17.54 0.95
CA LEU A 574 -0.62 -18.38 1.03
C LEU A 574 -0.08 -18.62 -0.37
N PHE A 575 1.24 -18.61 -0.49
CA PHE A 575 1.95 -18.89 -1.74
C PHE A 575 3.23 -19.65 -1.42
N GLN A 576 3.71 -20.50 -2.34
CA GLN A 576 4.80 -21.43 -2.04
C GLN A 576 6.03 -20.73 -1.44
N LYS A 577 6.57 -19.72 -2.13
CA LYS A 577 7.76 -18.98 -1.71
C LYS A 577 7.71 -17.60 -2.33
N LEU A 578 8.31 -16.59 -1.70
CA LEU A 578 8.42 -15.26 -2.30
C LEU A 578 9.48 -15.24 -3.42
N THR A 579 9.12 -15.77 -4.58
CA THR A 579 9.93 -15.73 -5.81
C THR A 579 9.65 -14.46 -6.63
N PRO A 580 10.49 -14.10 -7.61
CA PRO A 580 10.17 -13.00 -8.51
C PRO A 580 8.81 -13.19 -9.19
N PHE A 581 8.51 -14.41 -9.65
CA PHE A 581 7.19 -14.75 -10.19
C PHE A 581 6.07 -14.47 -9.19
N TYR A 582 6.16 -15.00 -7.97
CA TYR A 582 5.07 -14.81 -6.99
C TYR A 582 4.89 -13.36 -6.57
N LEU A 583 5.97 -12.59 -6.45
CA LEU A 583 5.84 -11.16 -6.21
C LEU A 583 5.12 -10.46 -7.37
N GLY A 584 5.46 -10.80 -8.62
CA GLY A 584 4.81 -10.24 -9.81
C GLY A 584 3.32 -10.57 -9.87
N TYR A 585 3.00 -11.84 -9.59
CA TYR A 585 1.64 -12.35 -9.45
C TYR A 585 0.85 -11.56 -8.40
N LEU A 586 1.41 -11.36 -7.21
CA LEU A 586 0.73 -10.68 -6.11
C LEU A 586 0.52 -9.21 -6.42
N ILE A 587 1.49 -8.53 -7.04
CA ILE A 587 1.33 -7.12 -7.40
C ILE A 587 0.20 -6.97 -8.43
N ALA A 588 0.23 -7.75 -9.52
CA ALA A 588 -0.79 -7.70 -10.56
C ALA A 588 -2.20 -8.03 -10.03
N MET A 589 -2.29 -8.91 -9.03
CA MET A 589 -3.55 -9.26 -8.38
C MET A 589 -4.21 -8.04 -7.74
N TYR A 590 -3.44 -7.24 -7.01
CA TYR A 590 -3.94 -6.00 -6.41
C TYR A 590 -4.18 -4.90 -7.46
N GLU A 591 -3.35 -4.79 -8.50
CA GLU A 591 -3.61 -3.84 -9.61
C GLU A 591 -4.99 -4.09 -10.24
N HIS A 592 -5.35 -5.36 -10.47
CA HIS A 592 -6.66 -5.73 -11.02
C HIS A 592 -7.79 -5.58 -10.01
N LYS A 593 -7.56 -5.84 -8.71
CA LYS A 593 -8.53 -5.50 -7.64
C LYS A 593 -8.88 -4.00 -7.71
N ILE A 594 -7.86 -3.15 -7.80
CA ILE A 594 -8.00 -1.69 -7.86
C ILE A 594 -8.78 -1.27 -9.11
N HIS A 595 -8.46 -1.86 -10.28
CA HIS A 595 -9.23 -1.64 -11.51
C HIS A 595 -10.71 -1.95 -11.32
N VAL A 596 -11.04 -3.16 -10.82
CA VAL A 596 -12.43 -3.59 -10.66
C VAL A 596 -13.19 -2.64 -9.73
N GLN A 597 -12.62 -2.25 -8.59
CA GLN A 597 -13.26 -1.28 -7.69
C GLN A 597 -13.51 0.07 -8.36
N GLY A 598 -12.54 0.60 -9.12
CA GLY A 598 -12.72 1.82 -9.89
C GLY A 598 -13.81 1.69 -10.96
N VAL A 599 -13.95 0.50 -11.56
CA VAL A 599 -15.04 0.20 -12.50
C VAL A 599 -16.40 0.29 -11.81
N ILE A 600 -16.57 -0.41 -10.68
CA ILE A 600 -17.80 -0.41 -9.87
C ILE A 600 -18.19 1.02 -9.49
N TRP A 601 -17.25 1.79 -8.94
CA TRP A 601 -17.48 3.16 -8.46
C TRP A 601 -17.65 4.21 -9.55
N ASP A 602 -17.58 3.82 -10.82
CA ASP A 602 -17.72 4.69 -11.97
C ASP A 602 -16.64 5.81 -12.04
N ILE A 603 -15.46 5.61 -11.46
CA ILE A 603 -14.37 6.61 -11.39
C ILE A 603 -13.24 6.31 -12.39
N ASN A 604 -12.28 7.23 -12.49
CA ASN A 604 -11.01 7.02 -13.21
C ASN A 604 -9.91 6.54 -12.26
N SER A 605 -9.50 5.28 -12.36
CA SER A 605 -8.37 4.74 -11.57
C SER A 605 -7.00 5.22 -12.05
N TYR A 606 -6.92 5.94 -13.18
CA TYR A 606 -5.66 6.10 -13.92
C TYR A 606 -5.16 7.54 -14.04
N ASP A 607 -5.98 8.53 -13.67
CA ASP A 607 -5.54 9.92 -13.50
C ASP A 607 -5.14 10.24 -12.05
N GLN A 608 -4.68 11.47 -11.81
CA GLN A 608 -4.31 11.97 -10.47
C GLN A 608 -4.40 13.50 -10.33
N TRP A 609 -5.47 14.13 -10.81
CA TRP A 609 -5.63 15.60 -10.80
C TRP A 609 -5.48 16.25 -9.40
N GLY A 610 -5.75 15.49 -8.32
CA GLY A 610 -5.63 15.97 -6.95
C GLY A 610 -4.22 16.42 -6.53
N VAL A 611 -3.17 16.06 -7.26
CA VAL A 611 -1.78 16.46 -6.92
C VAL A 611 -1.39 17.83 -7.45
N GLU A 612 -2.21 18.46 -8.30
CA GLU A 612 -1.81 19.68 -9.02
C GLU A 612 -1.83 20.95 -8.17
N LEU A 613 -2.87 21.13 -7.33
CA LEU A 613 -3.03 22.35 -6.53
C LEU A 613 -1.84 22.59 -5.61
N GLY A 614 -1.38 21.55 -4.89
CA GLY A 614 -0.20 21.65 -4.04
C GLY A 614 1.07 22.04 -4.81
N LYS A 615 1.25 21.51 -6.02
CA LYS A 615 2.39 21.86 -6.89
C LYS A 615 2.32 23.31 -7.38
N GLN A 616 1.12 23.80 -7.71
CA GLN A 616 0.92 25.19 -8.13
C GLN A 616 1.24 26.15 -6.97
N LEU A 617 0.68 25.90 -5.78
CA LEU A 617 0.91 26.73 -4.59
C LEU A 617 2.38 26.72 -4.15
N ALA A 618 3.05 25.57 -4.15
CA ALA A 618 4.47 25.48 -3.81
C ALA A 618 5.36 26.30 -4.74
N LYS A 619 5.05 26.34 -6.05
CA LYS A 619 5.79 27.16 -7.03
C LYS A 619 5.65 28.67 -6.77
N VAL A 620 4.51 29.10 -6.24
CA VAL A 620 4.27 30.51 -5.85
C VAL A 620 5.03 30.83 -4.56
N ILE A 621 4.94 29.96 -3.55
CA ILE A 621 5.57 30.15 -2.23
C ILE A 621 7.11 30.12 -2.29
N GLN A 622 7.69 29.23 -3.11
CA GLN A 622 9.14 29.03 -3.16
C GLN A 622 9.97 30.31 -3.39
N PRO A 623 9.70 31.15 -4.41
CA PRO A 623 10.44 32.40 -4.61
C PRO A 623 10.20 33.40 -3.47
N GLU A 624 9.00 33.44 -2.90
CA GLU A 624 8.65 34.33 -1.80
C GLU A 624 9.39 33.99 -0.51
N LEU A 625 9.92 32.77 -0.33
CA LEU A 625 10.77 32.42 0.81
C LEU A 625 12.17 33.06 0.77
N LYS A 626 12.56 33.70 -0.35
CA LYS A 626 13.85 34.39 -0.47
C LYS A 626 13.84 35.73 0.25
N GLY A 627 15.00 36.13 0.76
CA GLY A 627 15.18 37.40 1.47
C GLY A 627 14.48 37.46 2.83
N LYS A 628 14.46 38.65 3.44
CA LYS A 628 13.91 38.89 4.79
C LYS A 628 12.56 39.63 4.80
N GLN A 629 12.06 40.05 3.64
CA GLN A 629 10.84 40.85 3.56
C GLN A 629 9.62 40.04 4.02
N PRO A 630 8.72 40.61 4.83
CA PRO A 630 7.47 39.96 5.20
C PRO A 630 6.61 39.64 3.98
N VAL A 631 5.84 38.55 4.07
CA VAL A 631 4.88 38.09 3.06
C VAL A 631 3.46 38.33 3.58
N ASN A 632 2.60 38.85 2.72
CA ASN A 632 1.21 39.21 3.02
C ASN A 632 0.24 38.87 1.87
N THR A 633 0.64 38.00 0.95
CA THR A 633 -0.09 37.64 -0.28
C THR A 633 -1.02 36.45 -0.15
N HIS A 634 -0.96 35.72 0.98
CA HIS A 634 -1.78 34.52 1.25
C HIS A 634 -2.76 34.73 2.40
N ASP A 635 -3.41 33.66 2.85
CA ASP A 635 -4.17 33.67 4.09
C ASP A 635 -3.26 33.97 5.30
N ALA A 636 -3.87 34.39 6.41
CA ALA A 636 -3.15 34.81 7.60
C ALA A 636 -2.24 33.72 8.21
N SER A 637 -2.61 32.44 8.06
CA SER A 637 -1.81 31.32 8.56
C SER A 637 -0.56 31.14 7.71
N THR A 638 -0.71 31.03 6.40
CA THR A 638 0.42 30.86 5.46
C THR A 638 1.40 32.03 5.59
N ASN A 639 0.90 33.27 5.63
CA ASN A 639 1.74 34.46 5.85
C ASN A 639 2.47 34.40 7.19
N GLY A 640 1.77 34.08 8.28
CA GLY A 640 2.33 33.99 9.62
C GLY A 640 3.46 32.96 9.70
N ILE A 641 3.27 31.77 9.13
CA ILE A 641 4.27 30.70 9.09
C ILE A 641 5.48 31.11 8.25
N MET A 642 5.28 31.67 7.05
CA MET A 642 6.38 32.13 6.20
C MET A 642 7.21 33.23 6.87
N ASN A 643 6.55 34.18 7.53
CA ASN A 643 7.20 35.26 8.26
C ASN A 643 7.97 34.74 9.48
N PHE A 644 7.39 33.81 10.24
CA PHE A 644 8.07 33.11 11.31
C PHE A 644 9.31 32.37 10.80
N PHE A 645 9.19 31.63 9.70
CA PHE A 645 10.29 30.90 9.06
C PHE A 645 11.41 31.86 8.62
N LYS A 646 11.08 32.98 7.98
CA LYS A 646 12.05 34.01 7.56
C LYS A 646 12.77 34.67 8.74
N GLN A 647 12.06 34.92 9.84
CA GLN A 647 12.64 35.54 11.04
C GLN A 647 13.65 34.63 11.74
N HIS A 648 13.39 33.32 11.77
CA HIS A 648 14.18 32.37 12.56
C HIS A 648 15.24 31.60 11.77
N ARG A 649 15.15 31.57 10.43
CA ARG A 649 16.17 30.93 9.60
C ARG A 649 17.49 31.71 9.66
N LYS A 650 18.52 31.07 10.20
CA LYS A 650 19.92 31.50 10.04
C LYS A 650 20.33 31.19 8.59
N GLN A 651 20.61 32.21 7.79
CA GLN A 651 21.06 32.05 6.41
C GLN A 651 22.50 31.54 6.36
#